data_AF-A0AA37KK98-F1
#
_entry.id   AF-A0AA37KK98-F1
#
_cell.length_a   1.000
_cell.length_b   1.000
_cell.length_c   1.000
_cell.angle_alpha   90.00
_cell.angle_beta   90.00
_cell.angle_gamma   90.00
#
_symmetry.space_group_name_H-M   'P 1'
#
loop_
_entity.id
_entity.type
_entity.pdbx_description
1 polymer ?
#
loop_
_entity_poly.entity_id
_entity_poly.type
_entity_poly.pdbx_seq_one_letter_code
_entity_poly.pdbx_strand_id
1 'polypeptide(L)'
;MDKETLANHISRLGKRDFEIACRLILHDIFNLIAVNVDGANDGGTDFAVFNSEGNRTKAAYQITTQKTDIRNKAYKDASKCISKLHVDRFYFLSTYSLSETDARMIEAEILNELKIPSTVLSPNVIADLLISNRLESKLLDATGFPDLRAYNSSSLDYREMALHSYTILSNDAKNLKAQIYDDSMILVLSDYPEGLNETEVIDKAIDLLCLSETKKELLHKRIGALFTHRIIQRTDENKITLTNNAIQDVKARKSLYERELEDLSAAQTDLFHEYGVDWTKEDSKQASIWIANAYIAQQLSILKQAKTSMASNSLLAIGTKSGIDRLKEFLIKEKKIPTNQIDVIIEKMIGMASSHPLIVKITSASVYIALEGSNPLTASKVLGANRWSDIYLLVEPTIGIPYLCSQLYKGKVNRYFDNAILSIKRAKELGIMLRIPYFYIKECAGHLHMARKFDGIDLDPNEMQYSSNAFVANYYALRAQGVHMPDSFMEYLATFSPAIKIEHNDYADWIREIMTNIQSFFTRSGIEFAETPTYTADELKLYETEYSYYLQNNNLTKPQHLMRNDIYALKYTEERVSKYGEHWMILTFDNSLTQVAQKCEHEAWVNNPFSFLDMAEITKDLSDKKFYSLVHAVASYSQQALSIGARIIDRVVLYASKEMQDWEFRRDINKFKSELITRAQNDNINYMVEVDQKTDDFLKTHGISMTNELENVDI
;
A
#
# COMPACT_ATOMS: atom_id res chain seq x y z
N MET A 1 -8.45 2.96 15.33
CA MET A 1 -8.38 4.27 14.66
C MET A 1 -6.98 4.84 14.91
N ASP A 2 -6.26 5.27 13.87
CA ASP A 2 -4.90 5.82 14.02
C ASP A 2 -4.92 7.31 14.46
N LYS A 3 -3.80 7.78 15.01
CA LYS A 3 -3.61 9.14 15.53
C LYS A 3 -3.86 10.22 14.49
N GLU A 4 -3.41 10.01 13.25
CA GLU A 4 -3.54 10.98 12.18
C GLU A 4 -5.00 11.19 11.78
N THR A 5 -5.78 10.11 11.73
CA THR A 5 -7.20 10.16 11.38
C THR A 5 -8.01 10.88 12.44
N LEU A 6 -7.79 10.57 13.72
CA LEU A 6 -8.50 11.25 14.79
C LEU A 6 -8.08 12.72 14.89
N ALA A 7 -6.80 13.05 14.70
CA ALA A 7 -6.31 14.43 14.69
C ALA A 7 -6.92 15.24 13.54
N ASN A 8 -7.01 14.65 12.34
CA ASN A 8 -7.68 15.26 11.20
C ASN A 8 -9.17 15.49 11.46
N HIS A 9 -9.85 14.53 12.09
CA HIS A 9 -11.24 14.70 12.50
C HIS A 9 -11.40 15.84 13.52
N ILE A 10 -10.60 15.86 14.57
CA ILE A 10 -10.57 16.92 15.60
C ILE A 10 -10.35 18.30 14.98
N SER A 11 -9.47 18.41 13.98
CA SER A 11 -9.17 19.69 13.32
C SER A 11 -10.37 20.30 12.57
N ARG A 12 -11.39 19.47 12.27
CA ARG A 12 -12.60 19.84 11.52
C ARG A 12 -13.84 19.95 12.41
N LEU A 13 -13.73 19.64 13.71
CA LEU A 13 -14.86 19.70 14.62
C LEU A 13 -15.40 21.13 14.75
N GLY A 14 -16.74 21.24 14.81
CA GLY A 14 -17.41 22.47 15.21
C GLY A 14 -17.14 22.78 16.69
N LYS A 15 -17.39 24.03 17.12
CA LYS A 15 -17.12 24.49 18.48
C LYS A 15 -17.74 23.59 19.56
N ARG A 16 -18.97 23.14 19.36
CA ARG A 16 -19.72 22.27 20.28
C ARG A 16 -19.04 20.90 20.44
N ASP A 17 -18.73 20.24 19.33
CA ASP A 17 -18.17 18.88 19.35
C ASP A 17 -16.70 18.90 19.80
N PHE A 18 -15.98 19.96 19.46
CA PHE A 18 -14.63 20.18 19.96
C PHE A 18 -14.60 20.41 21.47
N GLU A 19 -15.60 21.09 22.03
CA GLU A 19 -15.73 21.25 23.49
C GLU A 19 -15.90 19.90 24.20
N ILE A 20 -16.65 18.96 23.60
CA ILE A 20 -16.81 17.60 24.12
C ILE A 20 -15.45 16.88 24.17
N ALA A 21 -14.69 16.92 23.08
CA ALA A 21 -13.33 16.34 23.02
C ALA A 21 -12.39 16.95 24.09
N CYS A 22 -12.43 18.27 24.25
CA CYS A 22 -11.62 18.98 25.23
C CYS A 22 -12.01 18.60 26.67
N ARG A 23 -13.32 18.46 26.96
CA ARG A 23 -13.80 18.04 28.28
C ARG A 23 -13.37 16.62 28.63
N LEU A 24 -13.41 15.68 27.69
CA LEU A 24 -12.90 14.32 27.92
C LEU A 24 -11.43 14.33 28.34
N ILE A 25 -10.59 15.16 27.70
CA ILE A 25 -9.18 15.27 28.08
C ILE A 25 -9.02 15.92 29.46
N LEU A 26 -9.65 17.07 29.68
CA LEU A 26 -9.47 17.82 30.93
C LEU A 26 -10.02 17.05 32.13
N HIS A 27 -11.18 16.41 31.99
CA HIS A 27 -11.84 15.69 33.08
C HIS A 27 -11.35 14.23 33.21
N ASP A 28 -11.38 13.44 32.13
CA ASP A 28 -11.14 12.00 32.23
C ASP A 28 -9.66 11.62 32.19
N ILE A 29 -8.79 12.47 31.61
CA ILE A 29 -7.34 12.20 31.54
C ILE A 29 -6.58 13.01 32.60
N PHE A 30 -6.82 14.32 32.67
CA PHE A 30 -6.10 15.19 33.62
C PHE A 30 -6.76 15.28 35.00
N ASN A 31 -7.96 14.72 35.17
CA ASN A 31 -8.73 14.76 36.43
C ASN A 31 -8.96 16.20 36.93
N LEU A 32 -9.23 17.13 36.00
CA LEU A 32 -9.46 18.55 36.26
C LEU A 32 -10.92 18.92 35.99
N ILE A 33 -11.52 19.66 36.93
CA ILE A 33 -12.77 20.41 36.68
C ILE A 33 -12.36 21.84 36.31
N ALA A 34 -12.13 22.08 35.01
CA ALA A 34 -11.68 23.36 34.50
C ALA A 34 -12.86 24.25 34.06
N VAL A 35 -12.73 25.57 34.23
CA VAL A 35 -13.78 26.56 33.87
C VAL A 35 -13.53 27.13 32.46
N ASN A 36 -14.56 27.13 31.62
CA ASN A 36 -14.51 27.72 30.26
C ASN A 36 -14.58 29.25 30.33
N VAL A 37 -13.64 29.96 29.70
CA VAL A 37 -13.53 31.44 29.71
C VAL A 37 -14.74 32.13 29.05
N ASP A 38 -15.42 31.45 28.12
CA ASP A 38 -16.53 31.99 27.33
C ASP A 38 -17.89 31.28 27.60
N GLY A 39 -18.00 30.49 28.68
CA GLY A 39 -19.22 29.74 29.03
C GLY A 39 -20.33 30.60 29.66
N ALA A 40 -21.58 30.16 29.55
CA ALA A 40 -22.78 30.85 30.07
C ALA A 40 -22.89 30.93 31.61
N ASN A 41 -21.87 30.49 32.36
CA ASN A 41 -21.81 30.51 33.82
C ASN A 41 -20.76 31.53 34.33
N ASP A 42 -20.83 32.76 33.80
CA ASP A 42 -20.05 33.92 34.26
C ASP A 42 -20.46 34.37 35.68
N GLY A 43 -21.64 33.96 36.16
CA GLY A 43 -22.13 34.28 37.50
C GLY A 43 -21.96 33.12 38.49
N GLY A 44 -21.15 33.34 39.54
CA GLY A 44 -21.12 32.51 40.75
C GLY A 44 -19.98 31.49 40.79
N THR A 45 -18.98 31.77 41.62
CA THR A 45 -17.81 30.94 41.86
C THR A 45 -18.13 29.69 42.69
N ASP A 46 -18.66 28.62 42.07
CA ASP A 46 -19.04 27.39 42.81
C ASP A 46 -18.21 26.13 42.51
N PHE A 47 -17.07 26.23 41.80
CA PHE A 47 -16.22 25.06 41.55
C PHE A 47 -14.78 25.29 42.01
N ALA A 48 -14.35 24.53 43.02
CA ALA A 48 -12.96 24.46 43.49
C ALA A 48 -12.46 23.02 43.30
N VAL A 49 -11.36 22.85 42.57
CA VAL A 49 -10.66 21.57 42.41
C VAL A 49 -9.60 21.45 43.47
N PHE A 50 -9.49 20.29 44.11
CA PHE A 50 -8.46 19.99 45.08
C PHE A 50 -7.44 19.03 44.45
N ASN A 51 -6.15 19.31 44.60
CA ASN A 51 -5.12 18.33 44.28
C ASN A 51 -5.09 17.20 45.34
N SER A 52 -4.30 16.15 45.11
CA SER A 52 -4.12 15.01 46.03
C SER A 52 -3.59 15.38 47.43
N GLU A 53 -3.18 16.63 47.64
CA GLU A 53 -2.69 17.19 48.90
C GLU A 53 -3.70 18.17 49.56
N GLY A 54 -4.89 18.35 48.97
CA GLY A 54 -5.96 19.20 49.53
C GLY A 54 -5.85 20.71 49.20
N ASN A 55 -4.97 21.12 48.31
CA ASN A 55 -4.83 22.52 47.87
C ASN A 55 -5.81 22.85 46.73
N ARG A 56 -6.47 24.01 46.82
CA ARG A 56 -7.33 24.55 45.74
C ARG A 56 -6.46 24.91 44.53
N THR A 57 -6.65 24.24 43.40
CA THR A 57 -6.08 24.65 42.10
C THR A 57 -7.20 25.08 41.16
N LYS A 58 -7.26 26.37 40.84
CA LYS A 58 -8.23 26.90 39.88
C LYS A 58 -7.63 26.82 38.48
N ALA A 59 -8.14 25.91 37.64
CA ALA A 59 -7.74 25.81 36.23
C ALA A 59 -8.81 26.41 35.31
N ALA A 60 -8.42 27.29 34.39
CA ALA A 60 -9.27 27.73 33.28
C ALA A 60 -8.82 27.07 31.98
N TYR A 61 -9.77 26.87 31.08
CA TYR A 61 -9.48 26.45 29.72
C TYR A 61 -10.22 27.30 28.70
N GLN A 62 -9.59 27.48 27.54
CA GLN A 62 -10.18 28.14 26.39
C GLN A 62 -10.05 27.24 25.17
N ILE A 63 -11.15 27.16 24.41
CA ILE A 63 -11.19 26.44 23.13
C ILE A 63 -11.21 27.44 21.97
N THR A 64 -10.49 27.14 20.89
CA THR A 64 -10.57 27.93 19.67
C THR A 64 -10.65 27.07 18.42
N THR A 65 -11.51 27.50 17.48
CA THR A 65 -11.56 26.99 16.10
C THR A 65 -10.95 27.97 15.09
N GLN A 66 -10.36 29.07 15.57
CA GLN A 66 -9.78 30.12 14.75
C GLN A 66 -8.40 29.69 14.22
N LYS A 67 -8.13 29.95 12.93
CA LYS A 67 -6.89 29.52 12.24
C LYS A 67 -5.82 30.60 12.12
N THR A 68 -6.14 31.84 12.48
CA THR A 68 -5.26 33.01 12.35
C THR A 68 -5.12 33.73 13.69
N ASP A 69 -3.98 34.39 13.90
CA ASP A 69 -3.67 35.18 15.09
C ASP A 69 -3.78 34.42 16.43
N ILE A 70 -3.45 33.13 16.39
CA ILE A 70 -3.64 32.19 17.53
C ILE A 70 -2.81 32.60 18.75
N ARG A 71 -1.58 33.08 18.54
CA ARG A 71 -0.68 33.51 19.62
C ARG A 71 -1.25 34.68 20.42
N ASN A 72 -1.65 35.76 19.74
CA ASN A 72 -2.26 36.91 20.40
C ASN A 72 -3.60 36.56 21.05
N LYS A 73 -4.37 35.66 20.45
CA LYS A 73 -5.62 35.17 21.02
C LYS A 73 -5.37 34.41 22.34
N ALA A 74 -4.46 33.44 22.35
CA ALA A 74 -4.10 32.67 23.53
C ALA A 74 -3.65 33.59 24.68
N TYR A 75 -2.84 34.60 24.37
CA TYR A 75 -2.40 35.61 25.34
C TYR A 75 -3.56 36.44 25.91
N LYS A 76 -4.43 36.98 25.05
CA LYS A 76 -5.60 37.78 25.47
C LYS A 76 -6.56 36.96 26.34
N ASP A 77 -6.81 35.71 25.95
CA ASP A 77 -7.70 34.82 26.69
C ASP A 77 -7.08 34.43 28.05
N ALA A 78 -5.77 34.18 28.11
CA ALA A 78 -5.04 33.97 29.37
C ALA A 78 -5.12 35.20 30.29
N SER A 79 -4.88 36.41 29.76
CA SER A 79 -4.97 37.67 30.51
C SER A 79 -6.39 37.93 31.05
N LYS A 80 -7.42 37.62 30.25
CA LYS A 80 -8.83 37.67 30.65
C LYS A 80 -9.14 36.68 31.78
N CYS A 81 -8.55 35.47 31.76
CA CYS A 81 -8.73 34.48 32.83
C CYS A 81 -8.15 34.96 34.15
N ILE A 82 -6.95 35.54 34.14
CA ILE A 82 -6.31 36.05 35.37
C ILE A 82 -7.15 37.15 35.98
N SER A 83 -7.51 38.14 35.16
CA SER A 83 -8.25 39.32 35.61
C SER A 83 -9.66 39.01 36.14
N LYS A 84 -10.36 38.05 35.52
CA LYS A 84 -11.75 37.70 35.91
C LYS A 84 -11.88 36.54 36.89
N LEU A 85 -11.08 35.48 36.74
CA LEU A 85 -11.31 34.19 37.40
C LEU A 85 -10.24 33.84 38.46
N HIS A 86 -9.13 34.57 38.49
CA HIS A 86 -8.00 34.39 39.43
C HIS A 86 -7.54 32.93 39.47
N VAL A 87 -7.11 32.43 38.31
CA VAL A 87 -6.72 31.03 38.08
C VAL A 87 -5.22 30.80 38.28
N ASP A 88 -4.88 29.60 38.73
CA ASP A 88 -3.50 29.15 38.97
C ASP A 88 -2.88 28.49 37.72
N ARG A 89 -3.71 28.07 36.76
CA ARG A 89 -3.27 27.40 35.52
C ARG A 89 -4.22 27.64 34.36
N PHE A 90 -3.67 27.74 33.15
CA PHE A 90 -4.45 27.96 31.93
C PHE A 90 -4.22 26.88 30.87
N TYR A 91 -5.30 26.42 30.23
CA TYR A 91 -5.25 25.47 29.13
C TYR A 91 -5.79 26.11 27.86
N PHE A 92 -5.03 26.04 26.78
CA PHE A 92 -5.45 26.57 25.48
C PHE A 92 -5.53 25.43 24.47
N LEU A 93 -6.74 25.09 24.02
CA LEU A 93 -6.99 23.99 23.11
C LEU A 93 -7.45 24.52 21.76
N SER A 94 -6.84 24.04 20.67
CA SER A 94 -7.13 24.51 19.32
C SER A 94 -7.46 23.38 18.36
N THR A 95 -8.39 23.63 17.43
CA THR A 95 -8.58 22.76 16.26
C THR A 95 -7.53 23.00 15.17
N TYR A 96 -6.66 24.01 15.32
CA TYR A 96 -5.56 24.25 14.39
C TYR A 96 -4.29 23.52 14.84
N SER A 97 -3.62 22.86 13.89
CA SER A 97 -2.37 22.17 14.13
C SER A 97 -1.21 23.15 14.30
N LEU A 98 -0.81 23.36 15.55
CA LEU A 98 0.39 24.12 15.91
C LEU A 98 1.62 23.20 15.87
N SER A 99 2.76 23.75 15.43
CA SER A 99 4.04 23.07 15.60
C SER A 99 4.39 22.99 17.09
N GLU A 100 5.23 22.02 17.47
CA GLU A 100 5.68 21.90 18.85
C GLU A 100 6.41 23.16 19.31
N THR A 101 7.26 23.72 18.44
CA THR A 101 7.97 24.98 18.68
C THR A 101 7.00 26.13 18.97
N ASP A 102 5.96 26.31 18.15
CA ASP A 102 4.98 27.39 18.35
C ASP A 102 4.20 27.22 19.66
N ALA A 103 3.80 25.98 19.98
CA ALA A 103 3.11 25.68 21.24
C ALA A 103 4.00 26.02 22.45
N ARG A 104 5.28 25.62 22.44
CA ARG A 104 6.24 25.94 23.52
C ARG A 104 6.50 27.45 23.62
N MET A 105 6.55 28.17 22.49
CA MET A 105 6.72 29.63 22.48
C MET A 105 5.52 30.35 23.10
N ILE A 106 4.29 29.95 22.76
CA ILE A 106 3.07 30.51 23.38
C ILE A 106 3.05 30.24 24.88
N GLU A 107 3.40 29.01 25.29
CA GLU A 107 3.44 28.67 26.71
C GLU A 107 4.49 29.47 27.49
N ALA A 108 5.68 29.66 26.92
CA ALA A 108 6.75 30.43 27.52
C ALA A 108 6.40 31.92 27.63
N GLU A 109 5.73 32.49 26.63
CA GLU A 109 5.26 33.88 26.63
C GLU A 109 4.24 34.13 27.74
N ILE A 110 3.22 33.28 27.85
CA ILE A 110 2.20 33.38 28.91
C ILE A 110 2.84 33.21 30.29
N LEU A 111 3.75 32.24 30.47
CA LEU A 111 4.44 32.03 31.75
C LEU A 111 5.33 33.22 32.13
N ASN A 112 6.09 33.77 31.18
CA ASN A 112 7.04 34.84 31.46
C ASN A 112 6.35 36.16 31.76
N GLU A 113 5.31 36.51 31.00
CA GLU A 113 4.64 37.81 31.10
C GLU A 113 3.48 37.79 32.09
N LEU A 114 2.65 36.75 32.07
CA LEU A 114 1.44 36.66 32.89
C LEU A 114 1.65 35.85 34.18
N LYS A 115 2.82 35.24 34.36
CA LYS A 115 3.22 34.47 35.56
C LYS A 115 2.31 33.30 35.91
N ILE A 116 1.58 32.77 34.93
CA ILE A 116 0.76 31.57 35.08
C ILE A 116 1.30 30.43 34.21
N PRO A 117 1.38 29.19 34.72
CA PRO A 117 1.62 28.03 33.89
C PRO A 117 0.51 27.85 32.86
N SER A 118 0.88 27.68 31.59
CA SER A 118 -0.06 27.38 30.51
C SER A 118 0.27 26.08 29.79
N THR A 119 -0.74 25.42 29.25
CA THR A 119 -0.57 24.22 28.43
C THR A 119 -1.38 24.36 27.14
N VAL A 120 -0.70 24.24 26.00
CA VAL A 120 -1.29 24.37 24.67
C VAL A 120 -1.46 22.99 24.05
N LEU A 121 -2.69 22.65 23.66
CA LEU A 121 -3.03 21.36 23.08
C LEU A 121 -3.55 21.53 21.65
N SER A 122 -2.83 20.95 20.70
CA SER A 122 -3.19 20.89 19.29
C SER A 122 -3.89 19.57 18.94
N PRO A 123 -4.56 19.45 17.77
CA PRO A 123 -5.32 18.26 17.40
C PRO A 123 -4.51 16.97 17.46
N ASN A 124 -3.23 17.02 17.11
CA ASN A 124 -2.33 15.87 17.16
C ASN A 124 -2.12 15.36 18.59
N VAL A 125 -1.96 16.27 19.55
CA VAL A 125 -1.77 15.93 20.96
C VAL A 125 -3.09 15.46 21.58
N ILE A 126 -4.20 16.13 21.23
CA ILE A 126 -5.55 15.75 21.66
C ILE A 126 -5.90 14.34 21.18
N ALA A 127 -5.63 14.02 19.91
CA ALA A 127 -5.85 12.69 19.34
C ALA A 127 -5.01 11.62 20.04
N ASP A 128 -3.73 11.90 20.30
CA ASP A 128 -2.82 10.98 20.97
C ASP A 128 -3.28 10.66 22.38
N LEU A 129 -3.70 11.68 23.12
CA LEU A 129 -4.23 11.55 24.48
C LEU A 129 -5.50 10.70 24.50
N LEU A 130 -6.42 10.90 23.55
CA LEU A 130 -7.65 10.12 23.48
C LEU A 130 -7.39 8.66 23.13
N ILE A 131 -6.53 8.37 22.15
CA ILE A 131 -6.22 6.99 21.71
C ILE A 131 -5.42 6.24 22.77
N SER A 132 -4.41 6.89 23.36
CA SER A 132 -3.57 6.27 24.39
C SER A 132 -4.37 5.87 25.63
N ASN A 133 -5.49 6.57 25.89
CA ASN A 133 -6.39 6.30 27.02
C ASN A 133 -7.68 5.54 26.63
N ARG A 134 -7.80 5.05 25.38
CA ARG A 134 -8.97 4.32 24.88
C ARG A 134 -10.31 5.07 25.01
N LEU A 135 -10.29 6.39 24.83
CA LEU A 135 -11.46 7.27 24.96
C LEU A 135 -12.09 7.62 23.60
N GLU A 136 -11.59 7.07 22.50
CA GLU A 136 -12.08 7.35 21.16
C GLU A 136 -13.55 6.99 20.96
N SER A 137 -14.00 5.82 21.42
CA SER A 137 -15.40 5.40 21.28
C SER A 137 -16.35 6.36 22.01
N LYS A 138 -15.98 6.77 23.23
CA LYS A 138 -16.73 7.71 24.05
C LYS A 138 -16.86 9.09 23.39
N LEU A 139 -15.82 9.56 22.70
CA LEU A 139 -15.90 10.79 21.91
C LEU A 139 -16.90 10.65 20.77
N LEU A 140 -16.81 9.56 19.99
CA LEU A 140 -17.64 9.33 18.81
C LEU A 140 -19.11 9.14 19.16
N ASP A 141 -19.40 8.44 20.24
CA ASP A 141 -20.76 8.28 20.77
C ASP A 141 -21.33 9.63 21.23
N ALA A 142 -20.52 10.46 21.90
CA ALA A 142 -20.95 11.75 22.44
C ALA A 142 -21.14 12.83 21.37
N THR A 143 -20.41 12.77 20.25
CA THR A 143 -20.57 13.69 19.11
C THR A 143 -21.62 13.22 18.10
N GLY A 144 -22.30 12.10 18.36
CA GLY A 144 -23.36 11.58 17.50
C GLY A 144 -22.85 11.00 16.18
N PHE A 145 -21.60 10.51 16.16
CA PHE A 145 -21.01 9.79 15.04
C PHE A 145 -20.99 8.29 15.35
N PRO A 146 -22.09 7.54 15.12
CA PRO A 146 -22.03 6.09 15.15
C PRO A 146 -21.09 5.63 14.04
N ASP A 147 -19.94 5.11 14.45
CA ASP A 147 -18.87 4.53 13.63
C ASP A 147 -18.43 5.43 12.44
N LEU A 148 -17.36 6.21 12.63
CA LEU A 148 -16.68 6.96 11.56
C LEU A 148 -16.26 6.10 10.36
N ARG A 149 -16.35 4.77 10.44
CA ARG A 149 -16.23 3.85 9.30
C ARG A 149 -17.31 4.09 8.23
N ALA A 150 -18.50 4.53 8.63
CA ALA A 150 -19.63 4.74 7.70
C ALA A 150 -19.55 6.07 6.92
N TYR A 151 -18.73 7.04 7.36
CA TYR A 151 -18.60 8.36 6.72
C TYR A 151 -17.36 8.53 5.83
N ASN A 152 -16.72 7.42 5.44
CA ASN A 152 -15.65 7.38 4.46
C ASN A 152 -16.16 7.00 3.05
N SER A 153 -17.28 7.55 2.59
CA SER A 153 -17.48 7.75 1.14
C SER A 153 -16.56 8.89 0.70
N SER A 154 -15.26 8.67 0.84
CA SER A 154 -14.21 9.65 0.56
C SER A 154 -13.99 9.72 -0.93
N SER A 155 -14.47 10.78 -1.57
CA SER A 155 -13.86 11.18 -2.85
C SER A 155 -12.44 11.64 -2.52
N LEU A 156 -11.46 10.74 -2.68
CA LEU A 156 -10.05 11.12 -2.75
C LEU A 156 -9.89 12.17 -3.85
N ASP A 157 -9.00 13.15 -3.63
CA ASP A 157 -8.67 14.14 -4.66
C ASP A 157 -8.15 13.41 -5.90
N TYR A 158 -8.72 13.70 -7.08
CA TYR A 158 -8.29 13.11 -8.35
C TYR A 158 -6.77 13.28 -8.58
N ARG A 159 -6.20 14.36 -8.04
CA ARG A 159 -4.75 14.62 -8.06
C ARG A 159 -3.97 13.60 -7.26
N GLU A 160 -4.44 13.29 -6.06
CA GLU A 160 -3.83 12.31 -5.17
C GLU A 160 -3.94 10.91 -5.76
N MET A 161 -5.12 10.55 -6.29
CA MET A 161 -5.33 9.28 -6.99
C MET A 161 -4.41 9.16 -8.22
N ALA A 162 -4.27 10.20 -9.04
CA ALA A 162 -3.41 10.18 -10.21
C ALA A 162 -1.93 10.03 -9.86
N LEU A 163 -1.47 10.70 -8.79
CA LEU A 163 -0.10 10.58 -8.29
C LEU A 163 0.21 9.16 -7.81
N HIS A 164 -0.67 8.58 -6.98
CA HIS A 164 -0.53 7.20 -6.51
C HIS A 164 -0.63 6.20 -7.68
N SER A 165 -1.55 6.43 -8.61
CA SER A 165 -1.72 5.58 -9.80
C SER A 165 -0.49 5.64 -10.72
N TYR A 166 0.11 6.80 -10.92
CA TYR A 166 1.33 6.92 -11.72
C TYR A 166 2.51 6.19 -11.06
N THR A 167 2.70 6.38 -9.76
CA THR A 167 3.83 5.80 -9.02
C THR A 167 3.75 4.28 -8.84
N ILE A 168 2.54 3.70 -8.88
CA ILE A 168 2.32 2.25 -8.68
C ILE A 168 2.01 1.54 -10.00
N LEU A 169 1.15 2.11 -10.85
CA LEU A 169 0.60 1.42 -12.01
C LEU A 169 1.30 1.77 -13.34
N SER A 170 2.01 2.89 -13.46
CA SER A 170 2.56 3.34 -14.75
C SER A 170 3.69 2.46 -15.30
N ASN A 171 3.91 2.52 -16.61
CA ASN A 171 5.02 1.79 -17.26
C ASN A 171 6.37 2.32 -16.80
N ASP A 172 6.46 3.62 -16.51
CA ASP A 172 7.65 4.23 -15.93
C ASP A 172 7.97 3.61 -14.57
N ALA A 173 6.99 3.47 -13.68
CA ALA A 173 7.16 2.83 -12.38
C ALA A 173 7.62 1.37 -12.51
N LYS A 174 7.01 0.58 -13.41
CA LYS A 174 7.45 -0.82 -13.65
C LYS A 174 8.86 -0.89 -14.20
N ASN A 175 9.17 -0.10 -15.22
CA ASN A 175 10.51 -0.08 -15.81
C ASN A 175 11.54 0.36 -14.78
N LEU A 176 11.16 1.26 -13.86
CA LEU A 176 11.97 1.62 -12.72
C LEU A 176 12.25 0.40 -11.83
N LYS A 177 11.20 -0.26 -11.31
CA LYS A 177 11.29 -1.47 -10.48
C LYS A 177 12.20 -2.54 -11.11
N ALA A 178 11.98 -2.80 -12.39
CA ALA A 178 12.72 -3.79 -13.16
C ALA A 178 14.22 -3.45 -13.30
N GLN A 179 14.56 -2.17 -13.41
CA GLN A 179 15.96 -1.71 -13.41
C GLN A 179 16.57 -1.80 -11.99
N ILE A 180 15.80 -1.59 -10.92
CA ILE A 180 16.27 -1.79 -9.53
C ILE A 180 16.80 -3.18 -9.30
N TYR A 181 16.03 -4.16 -9.73
CA TYR A 181 16.43 -5.55 -9.58
C TYR A 181 17.67 -5.87 -10.41
N ASP A 182 17.74 -5.40 -11.65
CA ASP A 182 18.90 -5.62 -12.52
C ASP A 182 20.17 -4.96 -11.96
N ASP A 183 20.10 -3.67 -11.63
CA ASP A 183 21.21 -2.90 -11.10
C ASP A 183 21.72 -3.45 -9.77
N SER A 184 20.81 -3.95 -8.91
CA SER A 184 21.18 -4.57 -7.64
C SER A 184 21.94 -5.88 -7.84
N MET A 185 21.53 -6.72 -8.80
CA MET A 185 22.25 -7.95 -9.13
C MET A 185 23.60 -7.65 -9.79
N ILE A 186 23.67 -6.63 -10.66
CA ILE A 186 24.92 -6.17 -11.26
C ILE A 186 25.89 -5.67 -10.18
N LEU A 187 25.38 -4.89 -9.21
CA LEU A 187 26.16 -4.40 -8.07
C LEU A 187 26.72 -5.56 -7.24
N VAL A 188 25.87 -6.52 -6.87
CA VAL A 188 26.28 -7.73 -6.15
C VAL A 188 27.38 -8.44 -6.92
N LEU A 189 27.21 -8.69 -8.22
CA LEU A 189 28.23 -9.37 -9.02
C LEU A 189 29.52 -8.54 -9.20
N SER A 190 29.43 -7.21 -9.13
CA SER A 190 30.61 -6.33 -9.22
C SER A 190 31.54 -6.45 -8.01
N ASP A 191 31.01 -6.84 -6.86
CA ASP A 191 31.76 -7.03 -5.62
C ASP A 191 32.37 -8.44 -5.51
N TYR A 192 31.97 -9.38 -6.38
CA TYR A 192 32.45 -10.78 -6.39
C TYR A 192 32.95 -11.16 -7.80
N PRO A 193 34.17 -10.73 -8.19
CA PRO A 193 34.74 -11.01 -9.52
C PRO A 193 34.87 -12.51 -9.84
N GLU A 194 35.06 -13.34 -8.82
CA GLU A 194 35.12 -14.81 -8.90
C GLU A 194 33.78 -15.47 -9.28
N GLY A 195 32.69 -14.72 -9.25
CA GLY A 195 31.35 -15.16 -9.60
C GLY A 195 30.60 -15.84 -8.46
N LEU A 196 29.28 -15.84 -8.58
CA LEU A 196 28.36 -16.37 -7.58
C LEU A 196 27.39 -17.37 -8.21
N ASN A 197 26.86 -18.28 -7.41
CA ASN A 197 25.74 -19.13 -7.85
C ASN A 197 24.46 -18.31 -7.99
N GLU A 198 23.53 -18.77 -8.82
CA GLU A 198 22.27 -18.06 -9.09
C GLU A 198 21.47 -17.76 -7.82
N THR A 199 21.34 -18.73 -6.92
CA THR A 199 20.71 -18.57 -5.61
C THR A 199 21.41 -17.54 -4.73
N GLU A 200 22.75 -17.52 -4.73
CA GLU A 200 23.53 -16.56 -3.94
C GLU A 200 23.38 -15.13 -4.44
N VAL A 201 23.28 -14.93 -5.77
CA VAL A 201 22.99 -13.62 -6.37
C VAL A 201 21.62 -13.13 -5.91
N ILE A 202 20.61 -14.00 -5.98
CA ILE A 202 19.23 -13.68 -5.58
C ILE A 202 19.17 -13.33 -4.09
N ASP A 203 19.73 -14.16 -3.22
CA ASP A 203 19.69 -13.95 -1.76
C ASP A 203 20.40 -12.64 -1.37
N LYS A 204 21.57 -12.37 -1.95
CA LYS A 204 22.29 -11.10 -1.71
C LYS A 204 21.53 -9.88 -2.24
N ALA A 205 20.84 -10.00 -3.37
CA ALA A 205 20.01 -8.92 -3.90
C ALA A 205 18.79 -8.65 -3.02
N ILE A 206 18.17 -9.70 -2.47
CA ILE A 206 17.07 -9.59 -1.50
C ILE A 206 17.55 -8.88 -0.23
N ASP A 207 18.70 -9.28 0.31
CA ASP A 207 19.28 -8.67 1.51
C ASP A 207 19.66 -7.20 1.31
N LEU A 208 20.22 -6.88 0.13
CA LEU A 208 20.62 -5.52 -0.24
C LEU A 208 19.41 -4.57 -0.29
N LEU A 209 18.35 -4.99 -0.97
CA LEU A 209 17.13 -4.20 -1.15
C LEU A 209 16.13 -4.37 0.01
N CYS A 210 16.41 -5.25 0.97
CA CYS A 210 15.50 -5.65 2.04
C CYS A 210 14.12 -6.13 1.52
N LEU A 211 14.13 -6.84 0.40
CA LEU A 211 12.93 -7.40 -0.23
C LEU A 211 12.36 -8.57 0.58
N SER A 212 11.11 -8.89 0.33
CA SER A 212 10.52 -10.15 0.80
C SER A 212 10.98 -11.32 -0.06
N GLU A 213 11.06 -12.50 0.55
CA GLU A 213 11.33 -13.79 -0.10
C GLU A 213 10.37 -14.08 -1.27
N THR A 214 9.19 -13.47 -1.28
CA THR A 214 8.21 -13.52 -2.37
C THR A 214 8.76 -13.02 -3.71
N LYS A 215 9.84 -12.22 -3.72
CA LYS A 215 10.48 -11.68 -4.93
C LYS A 215 11.50 -12.63 -5.57
N LYS A 216 11.86 -13.75 -4.95
CA LYS A 216 12.87 -14.70 -5.49
C LYS A 216 12.61 -15.09 -6.93
N GLU A 217 11.37 -15.43 -7.24
CA GLU A 217 10.99 -15.86 -8.58
C GLU A 217 11.06 -14.72 -9.61
N LEU A 218 10.72 -13.50 -9.20
CA LEU A 218 10.86 -12.32 -10.04
C LEU A 218 12.34 -12.06 -10.36
N LEU A 219 13.20 -12.09 -9.34
CA LEU A 219 14.65 -11.92 -9.50
C LEU A 219 15.23 -13.00 -10.42
N HIS A 220 14.78 -14.25 -10.30
CA HIS A 220 15.18 -15.32 -11.20
C HIS A 220 14.80 -15.05 -12.66
N LYS A 221 13.60 -14.52 -12.94
CA LYS A 221 13.23 -14.08 -14.30
C LYS A 221 14.14 -12.96 -14.80
N ARG A 222 14.53 -12.03 -13.92
CA ARG A 222 15.44 -10.92 -14.24
C ARG A 222 16.85 -11.39 -14.56
N ILE A 223 17.37 -12.40 -13.86
CA ILE A 223 18.65 -13.05 -14.24
C ILE A 223 18.60 -13.57 -15.68
N GLY A 224 17.50 -14.22 -16.08
CA GLY A 224 17.29 -14.63 -17.48
C GLY A 224 17.32 -13.47 -18.48
N ALA A 225 16.75 -12.31 -18.11
CA ALA A 225 16.84 -11.10 -18.92
C ALA A 225 18.28 -10.57 -19.03
N LEU A 226 19.03 -10.55 -17.92
CA LEU A 226 20.44 -10.13 -17.90
C LEU A 226 21.34 -11.02 -18.78
N PHE A 227 21.09 -12.33 -18.82
CA PHE A 227 21.75 -13.24 -19.76
C PHE A 227 21.41 -12.89 -21.21
N THR A 228 20.14 -12.63 -21.49
CA THR A 228 19.64 -12.28 -22.84
C THR A 228 20.27 -10.98 -23.34
N HIS A 229 20.43 -9.99 -22.45
CA HIS A 229 21.08 -8.72 -22.72
C HIS A 229 22.63 -8.80 -22.72
N ARG A 230 23.21 -9.98 -22.47
CA ARG A 230 24.67 -10.22 -22.41
C ARG A 230 25.40 -9.35 -21.39
N ILE A 231 24.72 -9.00 -20.30
CA ILE A 231 25.32 -8.27 -19.18
C ILE A 231 26.08 -9.23 -18.26
N ILE A 232 25.53 -10.43 -18.08
CA ILE A 232 26.12 -11.52 -17.30
C ILE A 232 26.47 -12.72 -18.19
N GLN A 233 27.41 -13.55 -17.74
CA GLN A 233 27.85 -14.77 -18.39
C GLN A 233 28.08 -15.88 -17.36
N ARG A 234 28.01 -17.15 -17.80
CA ARG A 234 28.41 -18.29 -16.97
C ARG A 234 29.88 -18.59 -17.19
N THR A 235 30.58 -18.85 -16.09
CA THR A 235 31.95 -19.37 -16.08
C THR A 235 31.94 -20.89 -16.27
N ASP A 236 33.13 -21.46 -16.50
CA ASP A 236 33.30 -22.90 -16.66
C ASP A 236 32.90 -23.70 -15.39
N GLU A 237 32.92 -23.06 -14.22
CA GLU A 237 32.45 -23.62 -12.94
C GLU A 237 30.94 -23.42 -12.71
N ASN A 238 30.18 -23.02 -13.75
CA ASN A 238 28.74 -22.72 -13.69
C ASN A 238 28.36 -21.55 -12.75
N LYS A 239 29.33 -20.71 -12.35
CA LYS A 239 29.08 -19.46 -11.61
C LYS A 239 28.74 -18.31 -12.55
N ILE A 240 27.92 -17.38 -12.08
CA ILE A 240 27.51 -16.17 -12.82
C ILE A 240 28.52 -15.05 -12.55
N THR A 241 29.03 -14.43 -13.61
CA THR A 241 29.90 -13.24 -13.58
C THR A 241 29.42 -12.16 -14.53
N LEU A 242 29.88 -10.92 -14.33
CA LEU A 242 29.68 -9.84 -15.29
C LEU A 242 30.53 -10.05 -16.54
N THR A 243 30.03 -9.64 -17.70
CA THR A 243 30.84 -9.60 -18.93
C THR A 243 31.90 -8.49 -18.85
N ASN A 244 32.99 -8.63 -19.62
CA ASN A 244 34.07 -7.63 -19.64
C ASN A 244 33.57 -6.21 -19.96
N ASN A 245 32.60 -6.10 -20.87
CA ASN A 245 31.98 -4.81 -21.21
C ASN A 245 31.22 -4.23 -20.02
N ALA A 246 30.42 -5.05 -19.33
CA ALA A 246 29.71 -4.62 -18.13
C ALA A 246 30.68 -4.20 -17.01
N ILE A 247 31.78 -4.93 -16.81
CA ILE A 247 32.82 -4.58 -15.82
C ILE A 247 33.45 -3.21 -16.13
N GLN A 248 33.79 -2.95 -17.40
CA GLN A 248 34.38 -1.68 -17.80
C GLN A 248 33.40 -0.52 -17.63
N ASP A 249 32.15 -0.71 -18.01
CA ASP A 249 31.09 0.30 -17.87
C ASP A 249 30.83 0.62 -16.39
N VAL A 250 30.69 -0.41 -15.55
CA VAL A 250 30.57 -0.27 -14.09
C VAL A 250 31.75 0.52 -13.53
N LYS A 251 32.99 0.20 -13.89
CA LYS A 251 34.19 0.93 -13.44
C LYS A 251 34.17 2.39 -13.88
N ALA A 252 33.86 2.66 -15.15
CA ALA A 252 33.79 4.03 -15.68
C ALA A 252 32.77 4.88 -14.92
N ARG A 253 31.60 4.31 -14.61
CA ARG A 253 30.54 4.98 -13.84
C ARG A 253 30.95 5.24 -12.38
N LYS A 254 31.59 4.27 -11.69
CA LYS A 254 32.16 4.48 -10.33
C LYS A 254 33.14 5.66 -10.33
N SER A 255 34.09 5.67 -11.26
CA SER A 255 35.12 6.71 -11.32
C SER A 255 34.54 8.10 -11.64
N LEU A 256 33.53 8.19 -12.50
CA LEU A 256 32.83 9.45 -12.76
C LEU A 256 32.11 9.96 -11.50
N TYR A 257 31.39 9.07 -10.81
CA TYR A 257 30.70 9.40 -9.57
C TYR A 257 31.66 9.88 -8.47
N GLU A 258 32.80 9.19 -8.30
CA GLU A 258 33.82 9.57 -7.32
C GLU A 258 34.41 10.96 -7.60
N ARG A 259 34.66 11.28 -8.88
CA ARG A 259 35.13 12.60 -9.29
C ARG A 259 34.11 13.69 -8.99
N GLU A 260 32.84 13.48 -9.33
CA GLU A 260 31.77 14.43 -9.01
C GLU A 260 31.59 14.62 -7.49
N LEU A 261 31.83 13.58 -6.69
CA LEU A 261 31.83 13.67 -5.22
C LEU A 261 33.02 14.45 -4.69
N GLU A 262 34.19 14.31 -5.31
CA GLU A 262 35.39 15.09 -4.98
C GLU A 262 35.19 16.57 -5.30
N ASP A 263 34.62 16.89 -6.47
CA ASP A 263 34.31 18.26 -6.87
C ASP A 263 33.32 18.92 -5.90
N LEU A 264 32.24 18.21 -5.53
CA LEU A 264 31.28 18.69 -4.52
C LEU A 264 31.94 18.87 -3.15
N SER A 265 32.78 17.90 -2.75
CA SER A 265 33.45 17.92 -1.45
C SER A 265 34.43 19.08 -1.34
N ALA A 266 35.24 19.32 -2.37
CA ALA A 266 36.15 20.45 -2.43
C ALA A 266 35.40 21.79 -2.28
N ALA A 267 34.31 21.96 -3.04
CA ALA A 267 33.50 23.18 -2.96
C ALA A 267 32.89 23.39 -1.55
N GLN A 268 32.44 22.32 -0.89
CA GLN A 268 31.94 22.40 0.48
C GLN A 268 33.06 22.68 1.48
N THR A 269 34.23 22.06 1.33
CA THR A 269 35.39 22.33 2.18
C THR A 269 35.82 23.81 2.09
N ASP A 270 35.83 24.39 0.88
CA ASP A 270 36.12 25.82 0.68
C ASP A 270 35.09 26.70 1.41
N LEU A 271 33.79 26.36 1.30
CA LEU A 271 32.73 27.05 2.02
C LEU A 271 32.94 27.00 3.53
N PHE A 272 33.25 25.83 4.10
CA PHE A 272 33.41 25.65 5.54
C PHE A 272 34.73 26.20 6.09
N HIS A 273 35.74 26.36 5.23
CA HIS A 273 36.97 27.08 5.57
C HIS A 273 36.68 28.55 5.94
N GLU A 274 35.69 29.20 5.30
CA GLU A 274 35.24 30.56 5.66
C GLU A 274 34.71 30.65 7.11
N TYR A 275 34.26 29.52 7.66
CA TYR A 275 33.67 29.43 9.00
C TYR A 275 34.59 28.71 10.01
N GLY A 276 35.81 28.35 9.61
CA GLY A 276 36.79 27.67 10.47
C GLY A 276 36.39 26.25 10.89
N VAL A 277 35.57 25.57 10.07
CA VAL A 277 35.06 24.22 10.34
C VAL A 277 35.80 23.20 9.47
N ASP A 278 36.26 22.12 10.07
CA ASP A 278 36.86 20.99 9.35
C ASP A 278 35.76 20.13 8.69
N TRP A 279 35.81 20.03 7.37
CA TRP A 279 34.80 19.38 6.54
C TRP A 279 35.44 18.29 5.67
N THR A 280 35.00 17.06 5.87
CA THR A 280 35.57 15.86 5.24
C THR A 280 34.72 15.34 4.08
N LYS A 281 35.31 14.46 3.26
CA LYS A 281 34.61 13.78 2.15
C LYS A 281 33.40 12.95 2.63
N GLU A 282 33.47 12.37 3.83
CA GLU A 282 32.36 11.61 4.40
C GLU A 282 31.22 12.53 4.88
N ASP A 283 31.55 13.72 5.39
CA ASP A 283 30.56 14.76 5.71
C ASP A 283 29.83 15.22 4.44
N SER A 284 30.56 15.44 3.34
CA SER A 284 29.97 15.76 2.03
C SER A 284 29.05 14.67 1.52
N LYS A 285 29.43 13.40 1.70
CA LYS A 285 28.63 12.25 1.29
C LYS A 285 27.30 12.22 2.07
N GLN A 286 27.33 12.35 3.39
CA GLN A 286 26.09 12.39 4.19
C GLN A 286 25.24 13.64 3.89
N ALA A 287 25.87 14.81 3.81
CA ALA A 287 25.18 16.07 3.54
C ALA A 287 24.51 16.07 2.16
N SER A 288 25.12 15.44 1.15
CA SER A 288 24.55 15.38 -0.20
C SER A 288 23.16 14.71 -0.23
N ILE A 289 22.92 13.69 0.61
CA ILE A 289 21.60 13.06 0.73
C ILE A 289 20.62 13.97 1.46
N TRP A 290 21.05 14.65 2.53
CA TRP A 290 20.18 15.61 3.23
C TRP A 290 19.79 16.78 2.34
N ILE A 291 20.71 17.26 1.51
CA ILE A 291 20.44 18.30 0.52
C ILE A 291 19.51 17.77 -0.58
N ALA A 292 19.72 16.57 -1.09
CA ALA A 292 18.80 15.93 -2.05
C ALA A 292 17.38 15.78 -1.46
N ASN A 293 17.27 15.33 -0.21
CA ASN A 293 15.99 15.22 0.49
C ASN A 293 15.36 16.58 0.75
N ALA A 294 16.15 17.61 1.06
CA ALA A 294 15.69 18.98 1.18
C ALA A 294 15.16 19.51 -0.15
N TYR A 295 15.83 19.21 -1.26
CA TYR A 295 15.39 19.58 -2.61
C TYR A 295 14.07 18.89 -2.97
N ILE A 296 13.95 17.59 -2.72
CA ILE A 296 12.68 16.85 -2.87
C ILE A 296 11.60 17.50 -2.01
N ALA A 297 11.87 17.73 -0.72
CA ALA A 297 10.90 18.35 0.19
C ALA A 297 10.50 19.76 -0.25
N GLN A 298 11.41 20.54 -0.83
CA GLN A 298 11.14 21.86 -1.38
C GLN A 298 10.22 21.76 -2.60
N GLN A 299 10.52 20.86 -3.55
CA GLN A 299 9.64 20.58 -4.70
C GLN A 299 8.25 20.11 -4.22
N LEU A 300 8.20 19.28 -3.19
CA LEU A 300 6.96 18.84 -2.56
C LEU A 300 6.24 19.96 -1.78
N SER A 301 6.96 20.95 -1.26
CA SER A 301 6.36 22.08 -0.53
C SER A 301 5.62 23.05 -1.46
N ILE A 302 6.06 23.16 -2.72
CA ILE A 302 5.34 23.87 -3.79
C ILE A 302 3.95 23.21 -3.99
N LEU A 303 3.83 21.88 -3.82
CA LEU A 303 2.55 21.16 -3.84
C LEU A 303 1.57 21.68 -2.78
N LYS A 304 2.05 21.96 -1.55
CA LYS A 304 1.21 22.37 -0.41
C LYS A 304 0.58 23.75 -0.61
N GLN A 305 1.20 24.62 -1.41
CA GLN A 305 0.66 25.95 -1.72
C GLN A 305 -0.52 25.91 -2.71
N ALA A 306 -0.77 24.77 -3.36
CA ALA A 306 -1.84 24.60 -4.36
C ALA A 306 -3.22 24.20 -3.77
N LYS A 307 -3.47 24.42 -2.47
CA LYS A 307 -4.73 24.06 -1.74
C LYS A 307 -5.07 22.56 -1.72
N THR A 308 -4.11 21.68 -1.90
CA THR A 308 -4.33 20.26 -1.67
C THR A 308 -4.33 20.00 -0.16
N SER A 309 -5.31 19.24 0.33
CA SER A 309 -5.20 18.58 1.63
C SER A 309 -4.22 17.41 1.49
N MET A 310 -2.97 17.68 1.11
CA MET A 310 -1.90 16.69 1.23
C MET A 310 -1.58 16.57 2.72
N ALA A 311 -2.40 15.78 3.41
CA ALA A 311 -2.04 15.21 4.69
C ALA A 311 -0.72 14.45 4.46
N SER A 312 0.34 14.95 5.09
CA SER A 312 1.56 14.23 5.47
C SER A 312 2.11 13.22 4.44
N ASN A 313 3.11 13.68 3.66
CA ASN A 313 4.41 13.02 3.55
C ASN A 313 4.46 11.47 3.67
N SER A 314 3.78 10.68 2.84
CA SER A 314 3.95 9.21 2.86
C SER A 314 4.41 8.59 1.55
N LEU A 315 4.21 9.24 0.40
CA LEU A 315 4.63 8.69 -0.90
C LEU A 315 6.14 8.84 -1.14
N LEU A 316 6.74 9.88 -0.52
CA LEU A 316 8.15 10.24 -0.59
C LEU A 316 8.67 10.64 0.79
N ALA A 317 8.21 9.97 1.84
CA ALA A 317 8.67 10.21 3.22
C ALA A 317 10.12 9.72 3.37
N ILE A 318 11.07 10.46 2.81
CA ILE A 318 12.47 10.14 2.91
C ILE A 318 12.96 10.65 4.27
N GLY A 319 12.72 9.84 5.30
CA GLY A 319 13.08 10.13 6.68
C GLY A 319 12.04 10.95 7.45
N THR A 320 11.99 10.71 8.75
CA THR A 320 11.02 11.29 9.71
C THR A 320 11.29 12.76 10.08
N LYS A 321 12.38 13.36 9.59
CA LYS A 321 12.73 14.79 9.78
C LYS A 321 13.05 15.40 8.41
N SER A 322 12.73 16.68 8.21
CA SER A 322 13.09 17.35 6.96
C SER A 322 14.62 17.28 6.77
N GLY A 323 15.10 17.07 5.53
CA GLY A 323 16.54 17.02 5.25
C GLY A 323 17.28 18.25 5.77
N ILE A 324 16.60 19.40 5.78
CA ILE A 324 17.08 20.66 6.37
C ILE A 324 17.25 20.54 7.89
N ASP A 325 16.28 19.97 8.62
CA ASP A 325 16.39 19.83 10.08
C ASP A 325 17.52 18.87 10.47
N ARG A 326 17.76 17.81 9.70
CA ARG A 326 18.90 16.90 9.92
C ARG A 326 20.23 17.60 9.67
N LEU A 327 20.31 18.39 8.59
CA LEU A 327 21.47 19.22 8.28
C LEU A 327 21.72 20.23 9.42
N LYS A 328 20.66 20.90 9.91
CA LYS A 328 20.74 21.81 11.07
C LYS A 328 21.25 21.09 12.32
N GLU A 329 20.68 19.94 12.66
CA GLU A 329 21.10 19.16 13.82
C GLU A 329 22.57 18.74 13.72
N PHE A 330 23.03 18.30 12.55
CA PHE A 330 24.42 17.91 12.31
C PHE A 330 25.38 19.09 12.47
N LEU A 331 25.04 20.24 11.87
CA LEU A 331 25.86 21.46 11.97
C LEU A 331 25.93 21.99 13.41
N ILE A 332 24.84 21.90 14.19
CA ILE A 332 24.79 22.34 15.60
C ILE A 332 25.54 21.37 16.50
N LYS A 333 25.21 20.08 16.43
CA LYS A 333 25.65 19.08 17.42
C LYS A 333 27.05 18.57 17.14
N GLU A 334 27.36 18.26 15.89
CA GLU A 334 28.64 17.64 15.53
C GLU A 334 29.68 18.68 15.12
N LYS A 335 29.31 19.61 14.24
CA LYS A 335 30.23 20.65 13.75
C LYS A 335 30.27 21.92 14.61
N LYS A 336 29.43 22.00 15.66
CA LYS A 336 29.40 23.08 16.67
C LYS A 336 29.27 24.49 16.08
N ILE A 337 28.51 24.63 15.00
CA ILE A 337 28.29 25.92 14.34
C ILE A 337 27.28 26.76 15.15
N PRO A 338 27.55 28.06 15.39
CA PRO A 338 26.63 28.96 16.07
C PRO A 338 25.27 29.09 15.36
N THR A 339 24.17 29.05 16.12
CA THR A 339 22.79 29.02 15.59
C THR A 339 22.42 30.20 14.70
N ASN A 340 23.10 31.34 14.86
CA ASN A 340 22.89 32.57 14.07
C ASN A 340 23.49 32.50 12.65
N GLN A 341 24.37 31.55 12.34
CA GLN A 341 25.02 31.42 11.03
C GLN A 341 24.45 30.25 10.20
N ILE A 342 23.62 29.41 10.81
CA ILE A 342 23.18 28.14 10.22
C ILE A 342 22.30 28.34 8.99
N ASP A 343 21.30 29.21 9.07
CA ASP A 343 20.36 29.39 7.95
C ASP A 343 21.09 29.91 6.70
N VAL A 344 22.08 30.79 6.88
CA VAL A 344 22.93 31.32 5.79
C VAL A 344 23.82 30.22 5.19
N ILE A 345 24.43 29.38 6.03
CA ILE A 345 25.27 28.26 5.56
C ILE A 345 24.44 27.25 4.78
N ILE A 346 23.24 26.91 5.28
CA ILE A 346 22.34 25.97 4.62
C ILE A 346 21.87 26.53 3.27
N GLU A 347 21.53 27.81 3.19
CA GLU A 347 21.13 28.45 1.94
C GLU A 347 22.29 28.43 0.91
N LYS A 348 23.52 28.72 1.34
CA LYS A 348 24.72 28.58 0.48
C LYS A 348 24.93 27.12 0.03
N MET A 349 24.80 26.14 0.93
CA MET A 349 24.94 24.72 0.60
C MET A 349 23.90 24.26 -0.42
N ILE A 350 22.63 24.64 -0.23
CA ILE A 350 21.53 24.32 -1.16
C ILE A 350 21.78 25.02 -2.51
N GLY A 351 22.20 26.28 -2.50
CA GLY A 351 22.53 27.03 -3.71
C GLY A 351 23.62 26.36 -4.55
N MET A 352 24.73 25.96 -3.92
CA MET A 352 25.84 25.25 -4.56
C MET A 352 25.43 23.85 -5.08
N ALA A 353 24.54 23.19 -4.35
CA ALA A 353 24.08 21.85 -4.68
C ALA A 353 22.98 21.81 -5.75
N SER A 354 22.17 22.86 -5.88
CA SER A 354 20.96 22.91 -6.72
C SER A 354 21.19 22.63 -8.21
N SER A 355 22.41 22.88 -8.72
CA SER A 355 22.81 22.65 -10.11
C SER A 355 23.91 21.58 -10.25
N HIS A 356 24.35 20.97 -9.16
CA HIS A 356 25.46 20.02 -9.19
C HIS A 356 24.99 18.65 -9.75
N PRO A 357 25.66 18.08 -10.78
CA PRO A 357 25.25 16.81 -11.40
C PRO A 357 25.06 15.67 -10.40
N LEU A 358 25.96 15.55 -9.41
CA LEU A 358 25.85 14.56 -8.34
C LEU A 358 24.55 14.65 -7.55
N ILE A 359 24.09 15.86 -7.22
CA ILE A 359 22.89 16.06 -6.41
C ILE A 359 21.65 15.67 -7.20
N VAL A 360 21.64 15.95 -8.50
CA VAL A 360 20.58 15.44 -9.40
C VAL A 360 20.58 13.91 -9.40
N LYS A 361 21.76 13.28 -9.51
CA LYS A 361 21.86 11.82 -9.47
C LYS A 361 21.36 11.23 -8.15
N ILE A 362 21.80 11.78 -7.02
CA ILE A 362 21.39 11.35 -5.68
C ILE A 362 19.89 11.60 -5.47
N THR A 363 19.35 12.70 -5.97
CA THR A 363 17.91 13.03 -5.89
C THR A 363 17.08 12.00 -6.64
N SER A 364 17.43 11.71 -7.89
CA SER A 364 16.73 10.68 -8.68
C SER A 364 16.88 9.29 -8.05
N ALA A 365 18.06 8.94 -7.52
CA ALA A 365 18.28 7.68 -6.81
C ALA A 365 17.51 7.61 -5.47
N SER A 366 17.28 8.73 -4.80
CA SER A 366 16.49 8.80 -3.56
C SER A 366 15.01 8.60 -3.84
N VAL A 367 14.47 9.24 -4.89
CA VAL A 367 13.09 9.00 -5.37
C VAL A 367 12.91 7.54 -5.78
N TYR A 368 13.90 6.99 -6.49
CA TYR A 368 13.92 5.60 -6.93
C TYR A 368 13.80 4.60 -5.77
N ILE A 369 14.61 4.74 -4.71
CA ILE A 369 14.53 3.84 -3.56
C ILE A 369 13.26 4.09 -2.74
N ALA A 370 12.81 5.34 -2.63
CA ALA A 370 11.58 5.68 -1.91
C ALA A 370 10.33 5.06 -2.54
N LEU A 371 10.28 4.95 -3.87
CA LEU A 371 9.17 4.33 -4.59
C LEU A 371 9.14 2.81 -4.41
N GLU A 372 10.30 2.15 -4.36
CA GLU A 372 10.37 0.72 -4.02
C GLU A 372 9.92 0.48 -2.57
N GLY A 373 10.30 1.37 -1.65
CA GLY A 373 9.87 1.37 -0.25
C GLY A 373 8.46 1.93 -0.01
N SER A 374 7.62 2.07 -1.04
CA SER A 374 6.32 2.71 -0.89
C SER A 374 5.46 2.00 0.15
N ASN A 375 4.92 2.77 1.11
CA ASN A 375 4.10 2.22 2.18
C ASN A 375 2.80 1.65 1.59
N PRO A 376 2.54 0.33 1.71
CA PRO A 376 1.34 -0.27 1.15
C PRO A 376 0.07 0.35 1.73
N LEU A 377 0.10 0.94 2.93
CA LEU A 377 -1.04 1.66 3.51
C LEU A 377 -1.54 2.82 2.63
N THR A 378 -0.69 3.36 1.74
CA THR A 378 -1.10 4.40 0.77
C THR A 378 -1.48 3.85 -0.59
N ALA A 379 -1.18 2.59 -0.88
CA ALA A 379 -1.50 1.97 -2.17
C ALA A 379 -3.02 1.85 -2.37
N SER A 380 -3.81 1.70 -1.30
CA SER A 380 -5.29 1.68 -1.40
C SER A 380 -5.86 2.92 -2.12
N LYS A 381 -5.16 4.06 -2.08
CA LYS A 381 -5.55 5.31 -2.74
C LYS A 381 -5.59 5.19 -4.27
N VAL A 382 -4.82 4.27 -4.85
CA VAL A 382 -4.90 3.91 -6.27
C VAL A 382 -6.31 3.41 -6.64
N LEU A 383 -6.96 2.71 -5.72
CA LEU A 383 -8.30 2.15 -5.88
C LEU A 383 -9.40 3.16 -5.47
N GLY A 384 -9.01 4.40 -5.18
CA GLY A 384 -9.91 5.45 -4.72
C GLY A 384 -10.29 5.34 -3.24
N ALA A 385 -9.70 4.41 -2.48
CA ALA A 385 -9.99 4.18 -1.07
C ALA A 385 -8.90 4.76 -0.17
N ASN A 386 -9.29 5.42 0.92
CA ASN A 386 -8.34 5.97 1.89
C ASN A 386 -7.54 4.89 2.64
N ARG A 387 -8.13 3.71 2.81
CA ARG A 387 -7.54 2.56 3.50
C ARG A 387 -7.91 1.26 2.80
N TRP A 388 -7.10 0.22 3.00
CA TRP A 388 -7.43 -1.13 2.55
C TRP A 388 -8.69 -1.70 3.20
N SER A 389 -8.97 -1.33 4.46
CA SER A 389 -10.20 -1.73 5.17
C SER A 389 -11.48 -1.22 4.52
N ASP A 390 -11.38 -0.20 3.68
CA ASP A 390 -12.52 0.44 3.02
C ASP A 390 -12.81 -0.22 1.65
N ILE A 391 -12.07 -1.28 1.30
CA ILE A 391 -12.19 -2.03 0.05
C ILE A 391 -12.85 -3.38 0.32
N TYR A 392 -13.76 -3.75 -0.58
CA TYR A 392 -14.36 -5.08 -0.65
C TYR A 392 -13.68 -5.91 -1.73
N LEU A 393 -13.32 -7.15 -1.40
CA LEU A 393 -12.79 -8.12 -2.36
C LEU A 393 -13.83 -9.21 -2.63
N LEU A 394 -14.28 -9.31 -3.87
CA LEU A 394 -15.07 -10.44 -4.35
C LEU A 394 -14.15 -11.64 -4.62
N VAL A 395 -14.37 -12.73 -3.88
CA VAL A 395 -13.60 -13.97 -3.99
C VAL A 395 -14.15 -14.80 -5.13
N GLU A 396 -13.43 -14.85 -6.24
CA GLU A 396 -13.74 -15.65 -7.43
C GLU A 396 -13.17 -17.09 -7.29
N PRO A 397 -13.85 -18.14 -7.81
CA PRO A 397 -13.46 -19.55 -7.67
C PRO A 397 -11.99 -19.90 -7.95
N THR A 398 -11.32 -19.29 -8.94
CA THR A 398 -9.89 -19.54 -9.21
C THR A 398 -8.97 -19.19 -8.03
N ILE A 399 -9.46 -18.40 -7.07
CA ILE A 399 -8.76 -18.04 -5.83
C ILE A 399 -9.43 -18.69 -4.62
N GLY A 400 -10.76 -18.74 -4.62
CA GLY A 400 -11.57 -19.32 -3.55
C GLY A 400 -11.24 -20.79 -3.31
N ILE A 401 -11.12 -21.60 -4.36
CA ILE A 401 -10.85 -23.05 -4.22
C ILE A 401 -9.43 -23.32 -3.68
N PRO A 402 -8.35 -22.70 -4.22
CA PRO A 402 -7.02 -22.84 -3.63
C PRO A 402 -6.97 -22.46 -2.14
N TYR A 403 -7.63 -21.37 -1.78
CA TYR A 403 -7.69 -20.93 -0.40
C TYR A 403 -8.47 -21.90 0.49
N LEU A 404 -9.60 -22.44 0.01
CA LEU A 404 -10.38 -23.47 0.69
C LEU A 404 -9.52 -24.71 0.98
N CYS A 405 -8.78 -25.21 0.00
CA CYS A 405 -7.86 -26.34 0.17
C CYS A 405 -6.80 -26.06 1.25
N SER A 406 -6.26 -24.85 1.27
CA SER A 406 -5.24 -24.43 2.24
C SER A 406 -5.73 -24.35 3.70
N GLN A 407 -7.06 -24.33 3.92
CA GLN A 407 -7.63 -24.36 5.27
C GLN A 407 -7.59 -25.76 5.89
N LEU A 408 -7.62 -26.81 5.05
CA LEU A 408 -7.58 -28.20 5.49
C LEU A 408 -6.18 -28.81 5.41
N TYR A 409 -5.42 -28.45 4.37
CA TYR A 409 -4.14 -29.07 4.07
C TYR A 409 -3.01 -28.05 3.98
N LYS A 410 -1.80 -28.47 4.40
CA LYS A 410 -0.58 -27.65 4.36
C LYS A 410 0.42 -28.24 3.37
N GLY A 411 0.85 -27.42 2.42
CA GLY A 411 1.90 -27.73 1.47
C GLY A 411 1.90 -26.70 0.34
N LYS A 412 2.72 -26.95 -0.68
CA LYS A 412 2.76 -26.13 -1.90
C LYS A 412 2.09 -26.91 -3.03
N VAL A 413 1.51 -26.25 -4.01
CA VAL A 413 0.95 -26.97 -5.19
C VAL A 413 1.67 -26.50 -6.43
N ASN A 414 1.39 -25.27 -6.84
CA ASN A 414 2.06 -24.60 -7.92
C ASN A 414 2.02 -23.09 -7.65
N ARG A 415 2.74 -22.33 -8.46
CA ARG A 415 2.84 -20.87 -8.33
C ARG A 415 1.46 -20.19 -8.25
N TYR A 416 0.53 -20.55 -9.14
CA TYR A 416 -0.78 -19.90 -9.21
C TYR A 416 -1.60 -20.20 -7.95
N PHE A 417 -1.64 -21.46 -7.54
CA PHE A 417 -2.32 -21.93 -6.34
C PHE A 417 -1.78 -21.24 -5.07
N ASP A 418 -0.45 -21.20 -4.92
CA ASP A 418 0.21 -20.61 -3.76
C ASP A 418 -0.01 -19.09 -3.70
N ASN A 419 -0.02 -18.39 -4.85
CA ASN A 419 -0.28 -16.96 -4.91
C ASN A 419 -1.75 -16.60 -4.69
N ALA A 420 -2.71 -17.45 -5.08
CA ALA A 420 -4.12 -17.31 -4.69
C ALA A 420 -4.30 -17.39 -3.16
N ILE A 421 -3.61 -18.33 -2.51
CA ILE A 421 -3.65 -18.43 -1.04
C ILE A 421 -3.03 -17.19 -0.40
N LEU A 422 -1.88 -16.74 -0.93
CA LEU A 422 -1.16 -15.59 -0.39
C LEU A 422 -1.97 -14.29 -0.55
N SER A 423 -2.68 -14.11 -1.67
CA SER A 423 -3.51 -12.91 -1.89
C SER A 423 -4.64 -12.80 -0.88
N ILE A 424 -5.35 -13.89 -0.56
CA ILE A 424 -6.39 -13.87 0.46
C ILE A 424 -5.80 -13.62 1.86
N LYS A 425 -4.67 -14.25 2.20
CA LYS A 425 -4.00 -14.01 3.49
C LYS A 425 -3.58 -12.54 3.62
N ARG A 426 -2.97 -11.98 2.57
CA ARG A 426 -2.57 -10.57 2.53
C ARG A 426 -3.77 -9.63 2.61
N ALA A 427 -4.86 -9.93 1.94
CA ALA A 427 -6.10 -9.15 2.03
C ALA A 427 -6.63 -9.11 3.47
N LYS A 428 -6.59 -10.23 4.19
CA LYS A 428 -6.96 -10.29 5.63
C LYS A 428 -6.01 -9.49 6.51
N GLU A 429 -4.70 -9.59 6.29
CA GLU A 429 -3.70 -8.80 7.01
C GLU A 429 -3.92 -7.28 6.85
N LEU A 430 -4.37 -6.86 5.68
CA LEU A 430 -4.70 -5.46 5.36
C LEU A 430 -6.11 -5.04 5.82
N GLY A 431 -6.91 -5.97 6.36
CA GLY A 431 -8.26 -5.70 6.84
C GLY A 431 -9.32 -5.55 5.75
N ILE A 432 -9.05 -5.99 4.52
CA ILE A 432 -10.00 -5.96 3.39
C ILE A 432 -11.19 -6.87 3.70
N MET A 433 -12.41 -6.41 3.44
CA MET A 433 -13.61 -7.22 3.62
C MET A 433 -13.78 -8.20 2.47
N LEU A 434 -13.73 -9.50 2.77
CA LEU A 434 -13.81 -10.56 1.77
C LEU A 434 -15.25 -11.04 1.61
N ARG A 435 -15.73 -11.12 0.36
CA ARG A 435 -17.09 -11.52 0.05
C ARG A 435 -17.15 -12.55 -1.07
N ILE A 436 -18.03 -13.53 -0.95
CA ILE A 436 -18.29 -14.53 -2.00
C ILE A 436 -19.79 -14.63 -2.29
N PRO A 437 -20.24 -14.48 -3.55
CA PRO A 437 -21.64 -14.58 -3.92
C PRO A 437 -22.09 -16.03 -4.10
N TYR A 438 -23.41 -16.25 -4.05
CA TYR A 438 -24.03 -17.57 -4.20
C TYR A 438 -23.56 -18.35 -5.44
N PHE A 439 -23.52 -17.69 -6.60
CA PHE A 439 -23.17 -18.35 -7.86
C PHE A 439 -21.71 -18.84 -7.90
N TYR A 440 -20.78 -18.15 -7.22
CA TYR A 440 -19.39 -18.62 -7.09
C TYR A 440 -19.23 -19.73 -6.04
N ILE A 441 -20.05 -19.75 -4.99
CA ILE A 441 -20.13 -20.93 -4.10
C ILE A 441 -20.67 -22.14 -4.88
N LYS A 442 -21.69 -21.94 -5.72
CA LYS A 442 -22.25 -22.97 -6.60
C LYS A 442 -21.19 -23.53 -7.55
N GLU A 443 -20.38 -22.65 -8.12
CA GLU A 443 -19.26 -23.03 -8.98
C GLU A 443 -18.19 -23.84 -8.22
N CYS A 444 -17.79 -23.40 -7.03
CA CYS A 444 -16.87 -24.18 -6.16
C CYS A 444 -17.43 -25.58 -5.86
N ALA A 445 -18.73 -25.68 -5.56
CA ALA A 445 -19.41 -26.96 -5.34
C ALA A 445 -19.44 -27.83 -6.59
N GLY A 446 -19.68 -27.23 -7.76
CA GLY A 446 -19.61 -27.90 -9.05
C GLY A 446 -18.22 -28.47 -9.34
N HIS A 447 -17.15 -27.69 -9.11
CA HIS A 447 -15.77 -28.16 -9.25
C HIS A 447 -15.46 -29.34 -8.31
N LEU A 448 -15.91 -29.26 -7.06
CA LEU A 448 -15.73 -30.31 -6.07
C LEU A 448 -16.48 -31.59 -6.47
N HIS A 449 -17.72 -31.46 -6.96
CA HIS A 449 -18.50 -32.59 -7.46
C HIS A 449 -17.87 -33.20 -8.71
N MET A 450 -17.40 -32.38 -9.66
CA MET A 450 -16.74 -32.83 -10.88
C MET A 450 -15.42 -33.58 -10.59
N ALA A 451 -14.71 -33.22 -9.53
CA ALA A 451 -13.50 -33.92 -9.11
C ALA A 451 -13.75 -35.42 -8.86
N ARG A 452 -14.97 -35.83 -8.48
CA ARG A 452 -15.32 -37.26 -8.30
C ARG A 452 -15.08 -38.11 -9.53
N LYS A 453 -15.18 -37.54 -10.74
CA LYS A 453 -14.94 -38.26 -11.99
C LYS A 453 -13.51 -38.80 -12.10
N PHE A 454 -12.57 -38.26 -11.32
CA PHE A 454 -11.17 -38.69 -11.28
C PHE A 454 -10.94 -39.86 -10.31
N ASP A 455 -11.94 -40.24 -9.51
CA ASP A 455 -11.84 -41.39 -8.62
C ASP A 455 -11.86 -42.72 -9.38
N GLY A 456 -11.01 -43.67 -8.97
CA GLY A 456 -10.94 -45.00 -9.59
C GLY A 456 -10.24 -45.07 -10.95
N ILE A 457 -9.70 -43.96 -11.46
CA ILE A 457 -8.90 -43.92 -12.70
C ILE A 457 -7.41 -44.01 -12.34
N ASP A 458 -6.66 -44.81 -13.11
CA ASP A 458 -5.19 -44.84 -13.03
C ASP A 458 -4.62 -43.57 -13.67
N LEU A 459 -4.22 -42.62 -12.84
CA LEU A 459 -3.76 -41.29 -13.24
C LEU A 459 -2.30 -41.11 -12.84
N ASP A 460 -1.47 -40.57 -13.74
CA ASP A 460 -0.09 -40.22 -13.40
C ASP A 460 -0.09 -39.07 -12.36
N PRO A 461 0.39 -39.30 -11.12
CA PRO A 461 0.47 -38.26 -10.11
C PRO A 461 1.31 -37.04 -10.52
N ASN A 462 2.31 -37.25 -11.39
CA ASN A 462 3.20 -36.19 -11.86
C ASN A 462 2.52 -35.27 -12.88
N GLU A 463 1.49 -35.74 -13.57
CA GLU A 463 0.69 -34.92 -14.49
C GLU A 463 -0.48 -34.28 -13.74
N MET A 464 -1.15 -35.03 -12.87
CA MET A 464 -2.36 -34.56 -12.17
C MET A 464 -2.12 -33.41 -11.20
N GLN A 465 -0.88 -33.19 -10.73
CA GLN A 465 -0.53 -31.97 -9.97
C GLN A 465 -0.76 -30.67 -10.75
N TYR A 466 -0.91 -30.76 -12.08
CA TYR A 466 -1.21 -29.65 -12.99
C TYR A 466 -2.65 -29.67 -13.52
N SER A 467 -3.54 -30.50 -12.95
CA SER A 467 -4.94 -30.57 -13.38
C SER A 467 -5.66 -29.21 -13.35
N SER A 468 -6.53 -28.97 -14.33
CA SER A 468 -7.44 -27.81 -14.37
C SER A 468 -8.44 -27.81 -13.21
N ASN A 469 -8.72 -28.97 -12.59
CA ASN A 469 -9.49 -29.04 -11.36
C ASN A 469 -8.57 -28.84 -10.15
N ALA A 470 -8.72 -27.71 -9.46
CA ALA A 470 -7.89 -27.33 -8.32
C ALA A 470 -7.92 -28.34 -7.16
N PHE A 471 -9.01 -29.09 -6.95
CA PHE A 471 -9.05 -30.13 -5.90
C PHE A 471 -8.18 -31.34 -6.26
N VAL A 472 -8.16 -31.73 -7.54
CA VAL A 472 -7.32 -32.81 -8.08
C VAL A 472 -5.86 -32.38 -8.00
N ALA A 473 -5.53 -31.19 -8.52
CA ALA A 473 -4.18 -30.64 -8.50
C ALA A 473 -3.60 -30.59 -7.07
N ASN A 474 -4.41 -30.14 -6.10
CA ASN A 474 -4.00 -30.10 -4.71
C ASN A 474 -3.69 -31.50 -4.14
N TYR A 475 -4.58 -32.48 -4.33
CA TYR A 475 -4.38 -33.82 -3.79
C TYR A 475 -3.09 -34.47 -4.30
N TYR A 476 -2.89 -34.48 -5.62
CA TYR A 476 -1.74 -35.15 -6.23
C TYR A 476 -0.42 -34.42 -5.93
N ALA A 477 -0.42 -33.08 -5.89
CA ALA A 477 0.78 -32.31 -5.52
C ALA A 477 1.21 -32.56 -4.06
N LEU A 478 0.26 -32.59 -3.13
CA LEU A 478 0.54 -32.83 -1.72
C LEU A 478 0.97 -34.28 -1.47
N ARG A 479 0.35 -35.24 -2.15
CA ARG A 479 0.75 -36.65 -2.08
C ARG A 479 2.18 -36.87 -2.61
N ALA A 480 2.55 -36.21 -3.72
CA ALA A 480 3.90 -36.26 -4.27
C ALA A 480 4.95 -35.68 -3.30
N GLN A 481 4.57 -34.71 -2.46
CA GLN A 481 5.41 -34.13 -1.41
C GLN A 481 5.50 -34.99 -0.14
N GLY A 482 4.78 -36.11 -0.07
CA GLY A 482 4.72 -36.96 1.12
C GLY A 482 3.92 -36.34 2.28
N VAL A 483 3.04 -35.38 2.00
CA VAL A 483 2.11 -34.85 3.01
C VAL A 483 1.13 -35.95 3.41
N HIS A 484 0.77 -36.02 4.69
CA HIS A 484 -0.21 -36.98 5.17
C HIS A 484 -1.60 -36.61 4.64
N MET A 485 -2.08 -37.40 3.68
CA MET A 485 -3.38 -37.27 3.03
C MET A 485 -4.29 -38.46 3.38
N PRO A 486 -5.61 -38.32 3.26
CA PRO A 486 -6.53 -39.45 3.35
C PRO A 486 -6.15 -40.60 2.39
N ASP A 487 -6.47 -41.84 2.78
CA ASP A 487 -6.01 -43.05 2.10
C ASP A 487 -6.55 -43.16 0.66
N SER A 488 -7.75 -42.63 0.41
CA SER A 488 -8.38 -42.57 -0.91
C SER A 488 -8.71 -41.14 -1.36
N PHE A 489 -8.75 -40.94 -2.69
CA PHE A 489 -9.09 -39.65 -3.27
C PHE A 489 -10.53 -39.23 -2.92
N MET A 490 -11.48 -40.17 -2.90
CA MET A 490 -12.85 -39.90 -2.42
C MET A 490 -12.94 -39.53 -0.94
N GLU A 491 -12.08 -40.07 -0.07
CA GLU A 491 -12.01 -39.61 1.32
C GLU A 491 -11.46 -38.20 1.42
N TYR A 492 -10.46 -37.86 0.60
CA TYR A 492 -9.98 -36.49 0.48
C TYR A 492 -11.10 -35.53 0.06
N LEU A 493 -11.84 -35.82 -1.02
CA LEU A 493 -12.96 -34.98 -1.44
C LEU A 493 -14.02 -34.84 -0.33
N ALA A 494 -14.33 -35.94 0.36
CA ALA A 494 -15.31 -35.96 1.44
C ALA A 494 -14.92 -35.10 2.67
N THR A 495 -13.65 -34.70 2.81
CA THR A 495 -13.25 -33.73 3.85
C THR A 495 -13.82 -32.33 3.63
N PHE A 496 -14.13 -31.96 2.38
CA PHE A 496 -14.78 -30.69 2.02
C PHE A 496 -16.30 -30.79 2.08
N SER A 497 -16.87 -31.93 1.68
CA SER A 497 -18.30 -32.20 1.81
C SER A 497 -18.58 -33.70 1.85
N PRO A 498 -19.12 -34.25 2.95
CA PRO A 498 -19.51 -35.66 3.03
C PRO A 498 -20.53 -36.08 1.98
N ALA A 499 -21.35 -35.14 1.50
CA ALA A 499 -22.38 -35.36 0.49
C ALA A 499 -21.81 -35.92 -0.83
N ILE A 500 -20.51 -35.73 -1.10
CA ILE A 500 -19.82 -36.30 -2.27
C ILE A 500 -19.90 -37.83 -2.30
N LYS A 501 -20.02 -38.49 -1.14
CA LYS A 501 -20.12 -39.96 -1.06
C LYS A 501 -21.54 -40.48 -1.27
N ILE A 502 -22.55 -39.62 -1.17
CA ILE A 502 -23.96 -40.00 -1.21
C ILE A 502 -24.49 -39.62 -2.59
N GLU A 503 -24.97 -40.59 -3.37
CA GLU A 503 -25.58 -40.28 -4.66
C GLU A 503 -27.01 -39.73 -4.47
N HIS A 504 -27.29 -38.59 -5.09
CA HIS A 504 -28.62 -37.99 -5.10
C HIS A 504 -29.26 -38.13 -6.48
N ASN A 505 -30.59 -38.31 -6.51
CA ASN A 505 -31.35 -38.40 -7.76
C ASN A 505 -31.49 -37.06 -8.48
N ASP A 506 -31.44 -35.94 -7.74
CA ASP A 506 -31.44 -34.59 -8.29
C ASP A 506 -30.08 -33.93 -8.07
N TYR A 507 -29.44 -33.56 -9.19
CA TYR A 507 -28.18 -32.85 -9.21
C TYR A 507 -28.25 -31.50 -8.49
N ALA A 508 -29.38 -30.79 -8.59
CA ALA A 508 -29.55 -29.49 -7.95
C ALA A 508 -29.54 -29.59 -6.42
N ASP A 509 -30.24 -30.58 -5.87
CA ASP A 509 -30.25 -30.86 -4.44
C ASP A 509 -28.87 -31.32 -3.95
N TRP A 510 -28.16 -32.13 -4.74
CA TRP A 510 -26.80 -32.56 -4.42
C TRP A 510 -25.83 -31.39 -4.29
N ILE A 511 -25.84 -30.50 -5.30
CA ILE A 511 -25.00 -29.31 -5.31
C ILE A 511 -25.37 -28.40 -4.13
N ARG A 512 -26.66 -28.24 -3.79
CA ARG A 512 -27.09 -27.41 -2.66
C ARG A 512 -26.53 -27.90 -1.32
N GLU A 513 -26.47 -29.22 -1.11
CA GLU A 513 -25.87 -29.79 0.10
C GLU A 513 -24.35 -29.53 0.15
N ILE A 514 -23.65 -29.72 -0.98
CA ILE A 514 -22.22 -29.42 -1.09
C ILE A 514 -21.95 -27.92 -0.85
N MET A 515 -22.76 -27.04 -1.43
CA MET A 515 -22.66 -25.59 -1.25
C MET A 515 -22.77 -25.18 0.21
N THR A 516 -23.67 -25.80 0.98
CA THR A 516 -23.86 -25.51 2.40
C THR A 516 -22.57 -25.76 3.19
N ASN A 517 -21.88 -26.86 2.89
CA ASN A 517 -20.60 -27.21 3.52
C ASN A 517 -19.49 -26.24 3.11
N ILE A 518 -19.36 -25.94 1.80
CA ILE A 518 -18.36 -24.99 1.28
C ILE A 518 -18.57 -23.58 1.86
N GLN A 519 -19.81 -23.11 1.91
CA GLN A 519 -20.16 -21.82 2.49
C GLN A 519 -19.73 -21.75 3.96
N SER A 520 -19.99 -22.81 4.74
CA SER A 520 -19.55 -22.87 6.13
C SER A 520 -18.03 -22.77 6.26
N PHE A 521 -17.24 -23.32 5.34
CA PHE A 521 -15.79 -23.18 5.35
C PHE A 521 -15.36 -21.73 5.11
N PHE A 522 -15.92 -21.09 4.08
CA PHE A 522 -15.63 -19.69 3.79
C PHE A 522 -16.00 -18.79 4.97
N THR A 523 -17.19 -18.94 5.56
CA THR A 523 -17.63 -18.15 6.72
C THR A 523 -16.73 -18.35 7.93
N ARG A 524 -16.34 -19.59 8.28
CA ARG A 524 -15.40 -19.86 9.38
C ARG A 524 -14.03 -19.25 9.15
N SER A 525 -13.62 -19.11 7.89
CA SER A 525 -12.37 -18.47 7.54
C SER A 525 -12.44 -16.94 7.58
N GLY A 526 -13.62 -16.32 7.75
CA GLY A 526 -13.79 -14.87 7.69
C GLY A 526 -14.03 -14.32 6.28
N ILE A 527 -14.64 -15.12 5.39
CA ILE A 527 -15.18 -14.68 4.10
C ILE A 527 -16.69 -14.62 4.22
N GLU A 528 -17.27 -13.44 4.00
CA GLU A 528 -18.69 -13.19 4.13
C GLU A 528 -19.47 -13.60 2.88
N PHE A 529 -20.73 -13.98 3.06
CA PHE A 529 -21.63 -14.22 1.94
C PHE A 529 -22.17 -12.90 1.40
N ALA A 530 -22.09 -12.70 0.08
CA ALA A 530 -22.69 -11.55 -0.59
C ALA A 530 -24.04 -11.91 -1.19
N GLU A 531 -25.08 -11.23 -0.73
CA GLU A 531 -26.38 -11.24 -1.41
C GLU A 531 -26.32 -10.40 -2.68
N THR A 532 -26.61 -11.02 -3.81
CA THR A 532 -26.59 -10.39 -5.14
C THR A 532 -28.02 -10.24 -5.65
N PRO A 533 -28.42 -9.06 -6.17
CA PRO A 533 -29.74 -8.88 -6.75
C PRO A 533 -29.86 -9.63 -8.07
N THR A 534 -31.10 -9.83 -8.51
CA THR A 534 -31.40 -10.38 -9.84
C THR A 534 -31.36 -9.28 -10.88
N TYR A 535 -30.67 -9.53 -11.99
CA TYR A 535 -30.52 -8.59 -13.10
C TYR A 535 -31.39 -8.97 -14.29
N THR A 536 -31.92 -7.97 -14.99
CA THR A 536 -32.64 -8.15 -16.25
C THR A 536 -31.69 -8.40 -17.41
N ALA A 537 -32.15 -9.03 -18.49
CA ALA A 537 -31.33 -9.28 -19.68
C ALA A 537 -30.77 -7.97 -20.29
N ASP A 538 -31.55 -6.90 -20.30
CA ASP A 538 -31.11 -5.60 -20.81
C ASP A 538 -29.96 -5.01 -19.99
N GLU A 539 -29.93 -5.25 -18.67
CA GLU A 539 -28.87 -4.77 -17.78
C GLU A 539 -27.54 -5.52 -17.95
N LEU A 540 -27.57 -6.75 -18.47
CA LEU A 540 -26.42 -7.63 -18.67
C LEU A 540 -25.87 -7.59 -20.10
N LYS A 541 -26.70 -7.13 -21.05
CA LYS A 541 -26.42 -7.14 -22.49
C LYS A 541 -25.05 -6.58 -22.89
N LEU A 542 -24.59 -5.52 -22.23
CA LEU A 542 -23.28 -4.92 -22.50
C LEU A 542 -22.16 -5.94 -22.25
N TYR A 543 -22.13 -6.54 -21.07
CA TYR A 543 -21.13 -7.53 -20.68
C TYR A 543 -21.28 -8.83 -21.49
N GLU A 544 -22.50 -9.28 -21.79
CA GLU A 544 -22.77 -10.44 -22.64
C GLU A 544 -22.21 -10.27 -24.06
N THR A 545 -22.40 -9.09 -24.64
CA THR A 545 -21.93 -8.77 -25.99
C THR A 545 -20.40 -8.75 -26.03
N GLU A 546 -19.75 -8.08 -25.07
CA GLU A 546 -18.29 -8.00 -25.00
C GLU A 546 -17.65 -9.36 -24.71
N TYR A 547 -18.25 -10.18 -23.82
CA TYR A 547 -17.82 -11.58 -23.61
C TYR A 547 -17.86 -12.39 -24.90
N SER A 548 -18.99 -12.32 -25.62
CA SER A 548 -19.18 -13.06 -26.86
C SER A 548 -18.16 -12.65 -27.92
N TYR A 549 -17.92 -11.35 -28.07
CA TYR A 549 -16.91 -10.81 -28.99
C TYR A 549 -15.49 -11.24 -28.63
N TYR A 550 -15.14 -11.20 -27.33
CA TYR A 550 -13.82 -11.63 -26.85
C TYR A 550 -13.57 -13.12 -27.10
N LEU A 551 -14.54 -13.97 -26.78
CA LEU A 551 -14.43 -15.43 -26.99
C LEU A 551 -14.30 -15.77 -28.48
N GLN A 552 -15.10 -15.12 -29.34
CA GLN A 552 -15.04 -15.31 -30.79
C GLN A 552 -13.69 -14.89 -31.39
N ASN A 553 -13.18 -13.71 -31.01
CA ASN A 553 -11.92 -13.21 -31.56
C ASN A 553 -10.69 -14.03 -31.16
N ASN A 554 -10.73 -14.68 -30.00
CA ASN A 554 -9.61 -15.46 -29.49
C ASN A 554 -9.80 -16.98 -29.68
N ASN A 555 -10.86 -17.42 -30.38
CA ASN A 555 -11.22 -18.82 -30.57
C ASN A 555 -11.31 -19.61 -29.23
N LEU A 556 -11.84 -18.96 -28.19
CA LEU A 556 -12.02 -19.56 -26.88
C LEU A 556 -13.44 -20.10 -26.72
N THR A 557 -13.58 -21.23 -26.02
CA THR A 557 -14.88 -21.79 -25.66
C THR A 557 -15.03 -21.74 -24.15
N LYS A 558 -16.11 -21.10 -23.66
CA LYS A 558 -16.42 -21.02 -22.23
C LYS A 558 -17.89 -21.44 -22.01
N PRO A 559 -18.17 -22.33 -21.03
CA PRO A 559 -19.54 -22.71 -20.70
C PRO A 559 -20.42 -21.50 -20.36
N GLN A 560 -21.67 -21.49 -20.85
CA GLN A 560 -22.59 -20.35 -20.69
C GLN A 560 -22.86 -19.99 -19.23
N HIS A 561 -22.95 -20.97 -18.33
CA HIS A 561 -23.19 -20.72 -16.91
C HIS A 561 -22.00 -20.02 -16.22
N LEU A 562 -20.75 -20.37 -16.58
CA LEU A 562 -19.55 -19.69 -16.06
C LEU A 562 -19.46 -18.26 -16.60
N MET A 563 -19.75 -18.08 -17.90
CA MET A 563 -19.85 -16.75 -18.50
C MET A 563 -20.92 -15.90 -17.79
N ARG A 564 -22.06 -16.48 -17.46
CA ARG A 564 -23.12 -15.78 -16.73
C ARG A 564 -22.70 -15.40 -15.31
N ASN A 565 -22.01 -16.26 -14.58
CA ASN A 565 -21.48 -15.96 -13.25
C ASN A 565 -20.56 -14.74 -13.28
N ASP A 566 -19.62 -14.70 -14.23
CA ASP A 566 -18.70 -13.59 -14.44
C ASP A 566 -19.44 -12.27 -14.75
N ILE A 567 -20.41 -12.33 -15.66
CA ILE A 567 -21.22 -11.17 -16.05
C ILE A 567 -22.03 -10.64 -14.86
N TYR A 568 -22.59 -11.53 -14.04
CA TYR A 568 -23.28 -11.16 -12.81
C TYR A 568 -22.32 -10.53 -11.79
N ALA A 569 -21.11 -11.05 -11.66
CA ALA A 569 -20.08 -10.48 -10.78
C ALA A 569 -19.68 -9.07 -11.21
N LEU A 570 -19.39 -8.87 -12.51
CA LEU A 570 -19.06 -7.55 -13.07
C LEU A 570 -20.22 -6.58 -12.89
N LYS A 571 -21.45 -7.01 -13.19
CA LYS A 571 -22.62 -6.14 -13.02
C LYS A 571 -22.84 -5.75 -11.56
N TYR A 572 -22.69 -6.71 -10.65
CA TYR A 572 -22.81 -6.50 -9.23
C TYR A 572 -21.79 -5.50 -8.68
N THR A 573 -20.50 -5.69 -8.99
CA THR A 573 -19.46 -4.77 -8.53
C THR A 573 -19.60 -3.39 -9.17
N GLU A 574 -20.04 -3.31 -10.43
CA GLU A 574 -20.25 -2.02 -11.13
C GLU A 574 -21.33 -1.21 -10.44
N GLU A 575 -22.45 -1.87 -10.10
CA GLU A 575 -23.55 -1.22 -9.41
C GLU A 575 -23.14 -0.72 -8.03
N ARG A 576 -22.36 -1.52 -7.29
CA ARG A 576 -21.83 -1.13 -5.98
C ARG A 576 -20.91 0.08 -6.05
N VAL A 577 -20.03 0.13 -7.04
CA VAL A 577 -19.14 1.28 -7.23
C VAL A 577 -19.91 2.51 -7.71
N SER A 578 -20.66 2.39 -8.81
CA SER A 578 -21.32 3.54 -9.47
C SER A 578 -22.50 4.11 -8.69
N LYS A 579 -23.34 3.28 -8.06
CA LYS A 579 -24.54 3.74 -7.33
C LYS A 579 -24.30 4.00 -5.85
N TYR A 580 -23.49 3.16 -5.20
CA TYR A 580 -23.28 3.20 -3.75
C TYR A 580 -21.96 3.83 -3.33
N GLY A 581 -21.07 4.15 -4.29
CA GLY A 581 -19.77 4.77 -4.00
C GLY A 581 -18.83 3.85 -3.22
N GLU A 582 -19.05 2.54 -3.28
CA GLU A 582 -18.20 1.54 -2.63
C GLU A 582 -16.93 1.28 -3.45
N HIS A 583 -15.87 0.77 -2.81
CA HIS A 583 -14.64 0.37 -3.49
C HIS A 583 -14.56 -1.15 -3.60
N TRP A 584 -14.64 -1.67 -4.82
CA TRP A 584 -14.63 -3.11 -5.08
C TRP A 584 -13.42 -3.56 -5.88
N MET A 585 -12.95 -4.76 -5.56
CA MET A 585 -11.90 -5.48 -6.27
C MET A 585 -12.36 -6.91 -6.55
N ILE A 586 -12.03 -7.43 -7.72
CA ILE A 586 -12.12 -8.85 -8.08
C ILE A 586 -10.71 -9.32 -8.40
N LEU A 587 -10.25 -10.34 -7.69
CA LEU A 587 -9.01 -11.03 -8.06
C LEU A 587 -9.38 -12.30 -8.81
N THR A 588 -8.73 -12.55 -9.95
CA THR A 588 -8.99 -13.74 -10.79
C THR A 588 -7.76 -14.14 -11.60
N PHE A 589 -7.61 -15.43 -11.88
CA PHE A 589 -6.70 -15.90 -12.93
C PHE A 589 -7.39 -16.01 -14.30
N ASP A 590 -8.69 -15.77 -14.39
CA ASP A 590 -9.43 -15.77 -15.65
C ASP A 590 -9.15 -14.49 -16.46
N ASN A 591 -8.44 -14.68 -17.57
CA ASN A 591 -8.14 -13.60 -18.50
C ASN A 591 -9.39 -13.03 -19.16
N SER A 592 -10.40 -13.85 -19.46
CA SER A 592 -11.63 -13.40 -20.12
C SER A 592 -12.38 -12.38 -19.26
N LEU A 593 -12.52 -12.66 -17.95
CA LEU A 593 -13.12 -11.76 -16.97
C LEU A 593 -12.36 -10.42 -16.88
N THR A 594 -11.04 -10.49 -16.82
CA THR A 594 -10.18 -9.30 -16.77
C THR A 594 -10.30 -8.46 -18.06
N GLN A 595 -10.39 -9.10 -19.24
CA GLN A 595 -10.48 -8.41 -20.53
C GLN A 595 -11.84 -7.76 -20.77
N VAL A 596 -12.91 -8.46 -20.44
CA VAL A 596 -14.25 -7.93 -20.62
C VAL A 596 -14.49 -6.75 -19.68
N ALA A 597 -14.04 -6.84 -18.42
CA ALA A 597 -14.06 -5.71 -17.49
C ALA A 597 -13.38 -4.46 -18.09
N GLN A 598 -12.22 -4.65 -18.74
CA GLN A 598 -11.50 -3.55 -19.38
C GLN A 598 -12.26 -2.94 -20.56
N LYS A 599 -12.84 -3.77 -21.44
CA LYS A 599 -13.58 -3.31 -22.61
C LYS A 599 -14.84 -2.55 -22.24
N CYS A 600 -15.48 -2.93 -21.14
CA CYS A 600 -16.64 -2.23 -20.60
C CYS A 600 -16.29 -0.98 -19.77
N GLU A 601 -15.01 -0.58 -19.67
CA GLU A 601 -14.55 0.51 -18.80
C GLU A 601 -15.01 0.37 -17.34
N HIS A 602 -15.06 -0.87 -16.85
CA HIS A 602 -15.57 -1.22 -15.53
C HIS A 602 -14.85 -0.46 -14.42
N GLU A 603 -15.61 0.11 -13.47
CA GLU A 603 -15.04 0.99 -12.45
C GLU A 603 -14.35 0.21 -11.31
N ALA A 604 -14.86 -0.98 -10.97
CA ALA A 604 -14.25 -1.86 -9.99
C ALA A 604 -12.94 -2.45 -10.51
N TRP A 605 -12.00 -2.73 -9.60
CA TRP A 605 -10.68 -3.19 -10.00
C TRP A 605 -10.65 -4.71 -10.21
N VAL A 606 -10.49 -5.15 -11.45
CA VAL A 606 -10.42 -6.57 -11.82
C VAL A 606 -9.00 -6.91 -12.27
N ASN A 607 -8.34 -7.82 -11.56
CA ASN A 607 -6.93 -8.11 -11.80
C ASN A 607 -6.47 -9.48 -11.29
N ASN A 608 -5.24 -9.87 -11.62
CA ASN A 608 -4.65 -11.11 -11.12
C ASN A 608 -4.03 -10.99 -9.71
N PRO A 609 -3.93 -12.11 -8.97
CA PRO A 609 -3.27 -12.15 -7.66
C PRO A 609 -1.84 -11.61 -7.63
N PHE A 610 -1.05 -11.81 -8.69
CA PHE A 610 0.33 -11.34 -8.75
C PHE A 610 0.43 -9.81 -8.65
N SER A 611 -0.42 -9.12 -9.40
CA SER A 611 -0.45 -7.65 -9.43
C SER A 611 -0.93 -7.08 -8.10
N PHE A 612 -1.92 -7.72 -7.48
CA PHE A 612 -2.36 -7.33 -6.14
C PHE A 612 -1.26 -7.51 -5.10
N LEU A 613 -0.57 -8.66 -5.11
CA LEU A 613 0.52 -8.92 -4.16
C LEU A 613 1.69 -7.95 -4.33
N ASP A 614 2.05 -7.56 -5.56
CA ASP A 614 3.10 -6.54 -5.80
C ASP A 614 2.70 -5.16 -5.25
N MET A 615 1.41 -4.83 -5.28
CA MET A 615 0.87 -3.57 -4.77
C MET A 615 0.67 -3.56 -3.25
N ALA A 616 0.30 -4.71 -2.69
CA ALA A 616 -0.02 -4.91 -1.28
C ALA A 616 1.20 -5.28 -0.41
N GLU A 617 2.39 -5.32 -1.00
CA GLU A 617 3.61 -5.74 -0.33
C GLU A 617 4.06 -4.72 0.72
N ILE A 618 4.30 -5.20 1.94
CA ILE A 618 4.90 -4.41 3.02
C ILE A 618 6.40 -4.55 2.88
N THR A 619 7.04 -3.58 2.25
CA THR A 619 8.51 -3.47 2.31
C THR A 619 8.91 -3.11 3.75
N LYS A 620 10.00 -3.72 4.22
CA LYS A 620 10.56 -3.37 5.53
C LYS A 620 11.17 -1.97 5.42
N ASP A 621 10.88 -1.11 6.40
CA ASP A 621 11.51 0.20 6.48
C ASP A 621 13.04 0.06 6.45
N LEU A 622 13.66 0.72 5.48
CA LEU A 622 15.12 0.78 5.38
C LEU A 622 15.66 1.67 6.50
N SER A 623 16.63 1.16 7.28
CA SER A 623 17.38 2.02 8.22
C SER A 623 18.06 3.15 7.45
N ASP A 624 18.16 4.34 8.05
CA ASP A 624 18.80 5.52 7.43
C ASP A 624 20.19 5.19 6.82
N LYS A 625 21.02 4.41 7.53
CA LYS A 625 22.35 4.00 7.03
C LYS A 625 22.29 3.12 5.78
N LYS A 626 21.40 2.13 5.75
CA LYS A 626 21.20 1.26 4.57
C LYS A 626 20.63 2.05 3.40
N PHE A 627 19.64 2.92 3.66
CA PHE A 627 19.09 3.80 2.64
C PHE A 627 20.18 4.69 2.03
N TYR A 628 21.00 5.34 2.85
CA TYR A 628 22.11 6.19 2.38
C TYR A 628 23.14 5.43 1.55
N SER A 629 23.55 4.25 2.02
CA SER A 629 24.47 3.40 1.27
C SER A 629 23.90 3.00 -0.10
N LEU A 630 22.62 2.64 -0.13
CA LEU A 630 21.94 2.21 -1.35
C LEU A 630 21.74 3.36 -2.34
N VAL A 631 21.37 4.56 -1.87
CA VAL A 631 21.24 5.77 -2.71
C VAL A 631 22.55 6.06 -3.44
N HIS A 632 23.67 6.06 -2.71
CA HIS A 632 24.98 6.30 -3.30
C HIS A 632 25.40 5.20 -4.26
N ALA A 633 25.10 3.94 -3.94
CA ALA A 633 25.35 2.84 -4.85
C ALA A 633 24.56 3.01 -6.16
N VAL A 634 23.24 3.20 -6.09
CA VAL A 634 22.39 3.41 -7.27
C VAL A 634 22.84 4.60 -8.10
N ALA A 635 23.14 5.74 -7.46
CA ALA A 635 23.62 6.95 -8.13
C ALA A 635 24.96 6.74 -8.86
N SER A 636 25.79 5.79 -8.40
CA SER A 636 27.07 5.46 -9.01
C SER A 636 26.99 4.46 -10.17
N TYR A 637 25.88 3.74 -10.33
CA TYR A 637 25.78 2.67 -11.35
C TYR A 637 24.70 2.84 -12.41
N SER A 638 23.57 3.53 -12.15
CA SER A 638 22.41 3.41 -13.05
C SER A 638 22.01 4.70 -13.75
N GLN A 639 22.47 4.91 -15.00
CA GLN A 639 22.06 6.11 -15.76
C GLN A 639 20.60 6.05 -16.24
N GLN A 640 20.10 4.86 -16.55
CA GLN A 640 18.74 4.67 -17.04
C GLN A 640 17.70 4.85 -15.94
N ALA A 641 17.99 4.36 -14.72
CA ALA A 641 17.16 4.63 -13.55
C ALA A 641 17.06 6.12 -13.22
N LEU A 642 18.17 6.86 -13.35
CA LEU A 642 18.21 8.29 -13.10
C LEU A 642 17.30 9.07 -14.08
N SER A 643 17.28 8.68 -15.36
CA SER A 643 16.38 9.28 -16.35
C SER A 643 14.90 9.00 -16.06
N ILE A 644 14.55 7.80 -15.60
CA ILE A 644 13.18 7.47 -15.22
C ILE A 644 12.79 8.23 -13.94
N GLY A 645 13.67 8.28 -12.93
CA GLY A 645 13.44 9.02 -11.69
C GLY A 645 13.22 10.52 -11.94
N ALA A 646 13.97 11.13 -12.85
CA ALA A 646 13.75 12.52 -13.27
C ALA A 646 12.38 12.72 -13.94
N ARG A 647 11.99 11.83 -14.87
CA ARG A 647 10.64 11.87 -15.49
C ARG A 647 9.52 11.74 -14.47
N ILE A 648 9.73 10.95 -13.43
CA ILE A 648 8.75 10.81 -12.35
C ILE A 648 8.61 12.12 -11.58
N ILE A 649 9.73 12.76 -11.21
CA ILE A 649 9.72 14.08 -10.55
C ILE A 649 8.99 15.10 -11.42
N ASP A 650 9.29 15.17 -12.72
CA ASP A 650 8.64 16.07 -13.66
C ASP A 650 7.12 15.84 -13.73
N ARG A 651 6.69 14.56 -13.71
CA ARG A 651 5.27 14.20 -13.68
C ARG A 651 4.60 14.55 -12.36
N VAL A 652 5.27 14.35 -11.22
CA VAL A 652 4.78 14.81 -9.91
C VAL A 652 4.59 16.32 -9.92
N VAL A 653 5.54 17.07 -10.49
CA VAL A 653 5.47 18.54 -10.62
C VAL A 653 4.34 18.95 -11.58
N LEU A 654 4.11 18.22 -12.68
CA LEU A 654 3.01 18.50 -13.59
C LEU A 654 1.65 18.30 -12.92
N TYR A 655 1.46 17.19 -12.20
CA TYR A 655 0.24 16.91 -11.44
C TYR A 655 0.03 17.87 -10.26
N ALA A 656 1.09 18.54 -9.81
CA ALA A 656 1.04 19.63 -8.84
C ALA A 656 0.51 20.94 -9.40
N SER A 657 0.61 21.12 -10.72
CA SER A 657 0.40 22.42 -11.33
C SER A 657 -1.07 22.82 -11.23
N LYS A 658 -1.33 24.12 -11.13
CA LYS A 658 -2.71 24.65 -11.16
C LYS A 658 -3.35 24.56 -12.55
N GLU A 659 -2.58 24.14 -13.56
CA GLU A 659 -2.99 24.12 -14.95
C GLU A 659 -3.85 22.91 -15.29
N MET A 660 -3.64 21.78 -14.59
CA MET A 660 -4.40 20.55 -14.85
C MET A 660 -5.78 20.53 -14.18
N GLN A 661 -6.76 20.02 -14.91
CA GLN A 661 -8.15 19.87 -14.47
C GLN A 661 -8.51 18.41 -14.14
N ASP A 662 -9.55 18.20 -13.31
CA ASP A 662 -10.01 16.88 -12.84
C ASP A 662 -10.26 15.85 -13.96
N TRP A 663 -10.73 16.31 -15.13
CA TRP A 663 -10.95 15.42 -16.27
C TRP A 663 -9.64 14.84 -16.84
N GLU A 664 -8.54 15.60 -16.79
CA GLU A 664 -7.23 15.14 -17.26
C GLU A 664 -6.64 14.11 -16.29
N PHE A 665 -6.85 14.30 -14.98
CA PHE A 665 -6.47 13.34 -13.96
C PHE A 665 -7.24 12.02 -14.12
N ARG A 666 -8.56 12.07 -14.34
CA ARG A 666 -9.37 10.87 -14.60
C ARG A 666 -8.89 10.12 -15.84
N ARG A 667 -8.58 10.82 -16.93
CA ARG A 667 -8.03 10.23 -18.15
C ARG A 667 -6.70 9.51 -17.89
N ASP A 668 -5.78 10.15 -17.15
CA ASP A 668 -4.48 9.58 -16.84
C ASP A 668 -4.60 8.36 -15.91
N ILE A 669 -5.48 8.38 -14.90
CA ILE A 669 -5.78 7.22 -14.04
C ILE A 669 -6.26 6.03 -14.88
N ASN A 670 -7.23 6.26 -15.78
CA ASN A 670 -7.75 5.21 -16.66
C ASN A 670 -6.67 4.65 -17.60
N LYS A 671 -5.77 5.52 -18.09
CA LYS A 671 -4.60 5.10 -18.86
C LYS A 671 -3.67 4.21 -18.03
N PHE A 672 -3.39 4.54 -16.77
CA PHE A 672 -2.51 3.71 -15.94
C PHE A 672 -3.15 2.37 -15.56
N LYS A 673 -4.47 2.34 -15.31
CA LYS A 673 -5.21 1.09 -15.13
C LYS A 673 -5.10 0.19 -16.37
N SER A 674 -5.26 0.75 -17.58
CA SER A 674 -5.15 -0.02 -18.82
C SER A 674 -3.72 -0.52 -19.07
N GLU A 675 -2.70 0.30 -18.79
CA GLU A 675 -1.29 -0.12 -18.85
C GLU A 675 -1.00 -1.32 -17.93
N LEU A 676 -1.58 -1.36 -16.73
CA LEU A 676 -1.40 -2.49 -15.82
C LEU A 676 -2.04 -3.77 -16.38
N ILE A 677 -3.27 -3.68 -16.88
CA ILE A 677 -3.99 -4.86 -17.39
C ILE A 677 -3.27 -5.44 -18.62
N THR A 678 -2.77 -4.59 -19.53
CA THR A 678 -1.95 -5.05 -20.66
C THR A 678 -0.69 -5.81 -20.21
N ARG A 679 -0.15 -5.52 -19.03
CA ARG A 679 0.98 -6.29 -18.48
C ARG A 679 0.55 -7.63 -17.91
N ALA A 680 -0.57 -7.67 -17.19
CA ALA A 680 -1.14 -8.91 -16.66
C ALA A 680 -1.37 -9.95 -17.78
N GLN A 681 -1.70 -9.50 -18.99
CA GLN A 681 -1.79 -10.34 -20.19
C GLN A 681 -0.46 -11.05 -20.52
N ASN A 682 0.67 -10.32 -20.58
CA ASN A 682 1.96 -10.89 -20.98
C ASN A 682 2.49 -11.96 -20.00
N ASP A 683 2.09 -11.91 -18.73
CA ASP A 683 2.49 -12.89 -17.70
C ASP A 683 1.59 -14.16 -17.69
N ASN A 684 0.41 -14.12 -18.33
CA ASN A 684 -0.62 -15.17 -18.23
C ASN A 684 -0.77 -16.08 -19.48
N ILE A 685 -0.13 -15.77 -20.61
CA ILE A 685 -0.56 -16.35 -21.91
C ILE A 685 -0.15 -17.82 -22.15
N ASN A 686 0.96 -18.33 -21.61
CA ASN A 686 1.49 -19.61 -22.10
C ASN A 686 1.22 -20.87 -21.27
N TYR A 687 0.94 -20.79 -19.97
CA TYR A 687 0.96 -22.00 -19.12
C TYR A 687 -0.41 -22.67 -18.97
N MET A 688 -1.47 -21.92 -18.63
CA MET A 688 -2.79 -22.50 -18.37
C MET A 688 -3.43 -23.07 -19.64
N VAL A 689 -3.32 -22.38 -20.78
CA VAL A 689 -3.89 -22.86 -22.06
C VAL A 689 -3.22 -24.16 -22.54
N GLU A 690 -1.90 -24.29 -22.38
CA GLU A 690 -1.16 -25.50 -22.80
C GLU A 690 -1.46 -26.70 -21.89
N VAL A 691 -1.65 -26.46 -20.59
CA VAL A 691 -1.97 -27.50 -19.59
C VAL A 691 -3.44 -27.92 -19.68
N ASP A 692 -4.36 -26.98 -19.87
CA ASP A 692 -5.80 -27.24 -20.04
C ASP A 692 -6.04 -28.08 -21.31
N GLN A 693 -5.41 -27.74 -22.44
CA GLN A 693 -5.50 -28.55 -23.66
C GLN A 693 -4.96 -29.98 -23.46
N LYS A 694 -3.80 -30.15 -22.81
CA LYS A 694 -3.23 -31.48 -22.57
C LYS A 694 -4.08 -32.32 -21.60
N THR A 695 -4.64 -31.70 -20.57
CA THR A 695 -5.50 -32.39 -19.59
C THR A 695 -6.84 -32.79 -20.21
N ASP A 696 -7.46 -31.91 -20.99
CA ASP A 696 -8.71 -32.20 -21.68
C ASP A 696 -8.53 -33.27 -22.77
N ASP A 697 -7.42 -33.23 -23.50
CA ASP A 697 -7.09 -34.24 -24.52
C ASP A 697 -6.77 -35.61 -23.88
N PHE A 698 -6.11 -35.62 -22.71
CA PHE A 698 -5.88 -36.82 -21.91
C PHE A 698 -7.20 -37.44 -21.40
N LEU A 699 -8.12 -36.63 -20.88
CA LEU A 699 -9.42 -37.12 -20.39
C LEU A 699 -10.30 -37.65 -21.53
N LYS A 700 -10.29 -37.00 -22.69
CA LYS A 700 -10.97 -37.47 -23.90
C LYS A 700 -10.41 -38.78 -24.43
N THR A 701 -9.09 -38.96 -24.41
CA THR A 701 -8.45 -40.22 -24.85
C THR A 701 -8.80 -41.40 -23.95
N HIS A 702 -9.19 -41.17 -22.69
CA HIS A 702 -9.64 -42.19 -21.75
C HIS A 702 -11.18 -42.36 -21.71
N GLY A 703 -11.92 -41.79 -22.66
CA GLY A 703 -13.36 -42.01 -22.83
C GLY A 703 -14.26 -41.24 -21.84
N ILE A 704 -13.72 -40.26 -21.13
CA ILE A 704 -14.46 -39.46 -20.15
C ILE A 704 -15.11 -38.27 -20.88
N SER A 705 -16.44 -38.26 -20.95
CA SER A 705 -17.16 -37.14 -21.53
C SER A 705 -17.12 -35.93 -20.58
N MET A 706 -16.49 -34.85 -21.05
CA MET A 706 -16.47 -33.53 -20.40
C MET A 706 -17.77 -32.73 -20.65
N THR A 707 -18.82 -33.34 -21.22
CA THR A 707 -20.15 -32.71 -21.25
C THR A 707 -20.60 -32.42 -19.83
N ASN A 708 -20.60 -31.14 -19.49
CA ASN A 708 -21.08 -30.61 -18.22
C ASN A 708 -22.58 -30.91 -18.11
N GLU A 709 -23.00 -31.81 -17.21
CA GLU A 709 -24.41 -32.00 -16.83
C GLU A 709 -25.02 -30.75 -16.14
N LEU A 710 -24.27 -29.64 -16.07
CA LEU A 710 -24.73 -28.32 -15.64
C LEU A 710 -25.75 -27.68 -16.61
N GLU A 711 -26.02 -28.28 -17.77
CA GLU A 711 -27.00 -27.79 -18.75
C GLU A 711 -28.48 -27.97 -18.34
N ASN A 712 -28.80 -28.79 -17.32
CA ASN A 712 -30.19 -29.19 -17.02
C ASN A 712 -30.78 -28.64 -15.72
N VAL A 713 -30.29 -27.52 -15.19
CA VAL A 713 -30.95 -26.86 -14.04
C VAL A 713 -31.24 -25.40 -14.40
N ASP A 714 -32.49 -25.16 -14.78
CA ASP A 714 -33.08 -23.83 -14.97
C ASP A 714 -32.89 -22.93 -13.74
N ILE A 715 -32.92 -21.62 -14.02
CA ILE A 715 -32.69 -20.44 -13.16
C ILE A 715 -33.51 -20.47 -11.87
#